data_AF-A0A421GH18-F1
#
_entry.id   AF-A0A421GH18-F1
#
_cell.length_a   1.000
_cell.length_b   1.000
_cell.length_c   1.000
_cell.angle_alpha   90.00
_cell.angle_beta   90.00
_cell.angle_gamma   90.00
#
_symmetry.space_group_name_H-M   'P 1'
#
loop_
_entity.id
_entity.type
_entity.pdbx_description
1 polymer ?
#
loop_
_entity_poly.entity_id
_entity_poly.type
_entity_poly.pdbx_seq_one_letter_code
_entity_poly.pdbx_strand_id
1 'polypeptide(L)'
;MATSSIPAPTRPLTLPEKILTNWAVGLTKPEVKPGQMLCVKAQWTLACEITWKSMDKTYQDMGRPRIWRNDRFWLAVDHTVDPRVNHQPRQQMMIKASEDFAKEAKLTNFQPPNTTILHTEFYRQRAQPGQIVVGADSHSCSTGGLGAFAIGLGAADVVMPLVTGETWIKVPETVLVEFVGTPPAGMGGKDVMLYTLGQLKCNTVAIGRCVEWGGNIAALSCDARFAISNMTAEFGGIAGVFPADERTAAYLSKRPDHNQDAIYYRADKDAEYADKFQINLDELEPQVALFPSPDNVKPVSEVAGMKLDGCFIGACTTAEEDLVLGALVLEACLKQGMKPVADGQRRVTPGSQIIVDNLKKHGLIDVYERAGFVVGAPGCSFCLGIAADVAGENEVWLSSQNRNYRNRMGRGSIANLASAITVAASSFTMEVTDPRPFLKLIDVEKFNSAVPKYPSVPITISEPAPELPVASTEEGGNADAEAAAGLETFSGSIKGRVQVFGDNIDTDAILPGEFLCENDMETLGKVAFLHTNPDFRDKVTAGQDVVVAGHGFGCGSSREQAVTAMKGAGVKALIARSFGYIFSRNYQNFSLLGIQLDDDRFYELAKENADITVNMKGRTIEVGCETFRFNMSLFEERLLAGGGIMPLYKKFGNRLFRVAVQDPAADKGSCGSSGACSSKEEEPASAVAGASKDLSCVQDLHKLLLQATPLIHYRMTLMTPMETHIRLGKDPAERRRKLLGMRDEKLEAVRRFITLQTRGIDPAREFFYVDTFERFGKFYTVDFSVSLVNGMTVDEVAEVIQDQFVVPRDGVSRLLGCVSNREYFDGVVEKFLHARTVERVDVPLCSGGDRGFVVQESNAVFYLKRFAAGEVDHTEGSPREEGDLTVMMSDFVDVDELHPYHSHRRLRKDISVGITLRRHIGPGGIEGVVMRRFSFVKHHLQHRMSTPHLVHTLSTRVLLWGQAVRLCIAERRRQKREAPKRVWNTHKFPRTYRVTPTQPQSRTACAGADMSN
;
A
#
# COMPACT_ATOMS: atom_id res chain seq x y z
N MET A 1 59.05 -6.58 8.84
CA MET A 1 57.76 -6.08 9.36
C MET A 1 57.27 -5.00 8.41
N ALA A 2 56.47 -5.36 7.41
CA ALA A 2 55.80 -4.41 6.55
C ALA A 2 54.47 -4.06 7.22
N THR A 3 54.32 -2.81 7.62
CA THR A 3 53.08 -2.24 8.16
C THR A 3 51.99 -2.35 7.10
N SER A 4 51.08 -3.29 7.29
CA SER A 4 49.79 -3.36 6.58
C SER A 4 49.06 -2.03 6.82
N SER A 5 48.92 -1.23 5.78
CA SER A 5 48.08 -0.05 5.77
C SER A 5 46.64 -0.52 5.94
N ILE A 6 46.05 -0.25 7.11
CA ILE A 6 44.62 -0.46 7.37
C ILE A 6 43.85 0.28 6.25
N PRO A 7 43.03 -0.41 5.43
CA PRO A 7 42.18 0.26 4.45
C PRO A 7 41.30 1.29 5.17
N ALA A 8 41.10 2.46 4.55
CA ALA A 8 40.19 3.48 5.08
C ALA A 8 38.83 2.86 5.45
N PRO A 9 38.16 3.32 6.52
CA PRO A 9 36.90 2.72 6.97
C PRO A 9 35.89 2.75 5.81
N THR A 10 35.47 1.57 5.39
CA THR A 10 34.38 1.37 4.42
C THR A 10 33.07 1.80 5.06
N ARG A 11 32.19 2.43 4.28
CA ARG A 11 30.83 2.77 4.72
C ARG A 11 30.16 1.53 5.35
N PRO A 12 29.50 1.63 6.53
CA PRO A 12 28.69 0.55 7.07
C PRO A 12 27.58 0.14 6.10
N LEU A 13 27.45 -1.16 5.84
CA LEU A 13 26.54 -1.73 4.86
C LEU A 13 25.39 -2.51 5.52
N THR A 14 24.18 -2.35 4.99
CA THR A 14 23.05 -3.23 5.31
C THR A 14 23.27 -4.64 4.75
N LEU A 15 22.46 -5.62 5.17
CA LEU A 15 22.57 -6.98 4.65
C LEU A 15 22.36 -7.04 3.12
N PRO A 16 21.32 -6.42 2.53
CA PRO A 16 21.19 -6.33 1.08
C PRO A 16 22.41 -5.67 0.40
N GLU A 17 22.94 -4.58 0.97
CA GLU A 17 24.11 -3.88 0.43
C GLU A 17 25.37 -4.75 0.43
N LYS A 18 25.60 -5.58 1.45
CA LYS A 18 26.72 -6.54 1.47
C LYS A 18 26.60 -7.59 0.36
N ILE A 19 25.40 -8.14 0.17
CA ILE A 19 25.17 -9.13 -0.90
C ILE A 19 25.40 -8.50 -2.28
N LEU A 20 24.87 -7.30 -2.51
CA LEU A 20 25.05 -6.57 -3.76
C LEU A 20 26.53 -6.22 -3.99
N THR A 21 27.22 -5.78 -2.94
CA THR A 21 28.65 -5.45 -2.99
C THR A 21 29.46 -6.65 -3.45
N ASN A 22 29.24 -7.83 -2.86
CA ASN A 22 30.01 -9.04 -3.19
C ASN A 22 29.90 -9.45 -4.67
N TRP A 23 28.75 -9.24 -5.31
CA TRP A 23 28.49 -9.66 -6.68
C TRP A 23 28.54 -8.55 -7.72
N ALA A 24 28.81 -7.32 -7.29
CA ALA A 24 28.98 -6.19 -8.19
C ALA A 24 30.25 -6.33 -9.02
N VAL A 25 30.16 -5.92 -10.27
CA VAL A 25 31.25 -5.95 -11.25
C VAL A 25 31.81 -4.54 -11.42
N GLY A 26 33.13 -4.40 -11.36
CA GLY A 26 33.80 -3.13 -11.63
C GLY A 26 33.75 -2.12 -10.48
N LEU A 27 33.53 -2.57 -9.25
CA LEU A 27 33.67 -1.72 -8.07
C LEU A 27 35.13 -1.31 -7.87
N THR A 28 35.38 -0.05 -7.51
CA THR A 28 36.71 0.45 -7.13
C THR A 28 37.00 0.27 -5.65
N LYS A 29 35.94 0.13 -4.83
CA LYS A 29 35.99 -0.12 -3.39
C LYS A 29 34.92 -1.16 -3.04
N PRO A 30 35.12 -1.97 -1.98
CA PRO A 30 34.13 -2.95 -1.54
C PRO A 30 32.97 -2.28 -0.78
N GLU A 31 32.34 -1.28 -1.38
CA GLU A 31 31.17 -0.60 -0.86
C GLU A 31 30.22 -0.20 -2.00
N VAL A 32 28.94 -0.09 -1.67
CA VAL A 32 27.89 0.42 -2.56
C VAL A 32 27.05 1.46 -1.84
N LYS A 33 26.35 2.31 -2.59
CA LYS A 33 25.48 3.37 -2.02
C LYS A 33 24.09 3.34 -2.65
N PRO A 34 23.01 3.61 -1.90
CA PRO A 34 21.68 3.77 -2.45
C PRO A 34 21.66 4.73 -3.64
N GLY A 35 20.95 4.35 -4.68
CA GLY A 35 20.89 5.07 -5.95
C GLY A 35 22.03 4.77 -6.93
N GLN A 36 23.11 4.12 -6.51
CA GLN A 36 24.21 3.71 -7.40
C GLN A 36 23.72 2.64 -8.40
N MET A 37 24.09 2.80 -9.67
CA MET A 37 23.84 1.80 -10.70
C MET A 37 24.96 0.77 -10.71
N LEU A 38 24.62 -0.50 -10.57
CA LEU A 38 25.57 -1.61 -10.55
C LEU A 38 25.31 -2.56 -11.71
N CYS A 39 26.38 -3.09 -12.30
CA CYS A 39 26.33 -4.39 -12.95
C CYS A 39 26.58 -5.46 -11.88
N VAL A 40 25.76 -6.51 -11.83
CA VAL A 40 25.87 -7.59 -10.85
C VAL A 40 25.84 -8.94 -11.54
N LYS A 41 26.63 -9.90 -11.04
CA LYS A 41 26.55 -11.30 -11.46
C LYS A 41 25.33 -11.96 -10.81
N ALA A 42 24.46 -12.57 -11.60
CA ALA A 42 23.34 -13.35 -11.08
C ALA A 42 23.77 -14.80 -10.85
N GLN A 43 23.49 -15.36 -9.67
CA GLN A 43 23.87 -16.74 -9.35
C GLN A 43 22.82 -17.74 -9.84
N TRP A 44 21.56 -17.32 -9.90
CA TRP A 44 20.45 -18.14 -10.40
C TRP A 44 19.45 -17.31 -11.19
N THR A 45 18.94 -17.91 -12.26
CA THR A 45 17.77 -17.44 -13.00
C THR A 45 16.59 -18.41 -12.84
N LEU A 46 15.38 -17.88 -12.69
CA LEU A 46 14.16 -18.68 -12.49
C LEU A 46 13.09 -18.30 -13.53
N ALA A 47 12.34 -19.28 -14.02
CA ALA A 47 11.15 -19.03 -14.84
C ALA A 47 10.11 -20.14 -14.70
N CYS A 48 8.84 -19.80 -14.90
CA CYS A 48 7.77 -20.78 -15.14
C CYS A 48 7.43 -20.91 -16.62
N GLU A 49 6.62 -21.88 -17.02
CA GLU A 49 6.26 -22.12 -18.42
C GLU A 49 5.53 -20.95 -19.08
N ILE A 50 4.72 -20.19 -18.32
CA ILE A 50 4.04 -18.99 -18.84
C ILE A 50 5.06 -17.93 -19.20
N THR A 51 5.96 -17.63 -18.28
CA THR A 51 6.98 -16.60 -18.47
C THR A 51 8.03 -17.04 -19.48
N TRP A 52 8.33 -18.35 -19.53
CA TRP A 52 9.22 -18.94 -20.50
C TRP A 52 8.73 -18.68 -21.93
N LYS A 53 7.42 -18.74 -22.20
CA LYS A 53 6.88 -18.39 -23.52
C LYS A 53 7.27 -16.97 -23.96
N SER A 54 7.22 -15.98 -23.07
CA SER A 54 7.66 -14.60 -23.36
C SER A 54 9.18 -14.49 -23.44
N MET A 55 9.90 -15.19 -22.56
CA MET A 55 11.36 -15.26 -22.58
C MET A 55 11.89 -15.87 -23.89
N ASP A 56 11.27 -16.95 -24.37
CA ASP A 56 11.68 -17.67 -25.57
C ASP A 56 11.56 -16.79 -26.83
N LYS A 57 10.55 -15.91 -26.88
CA LYS A 57 10.45 -14.88 -27.92
C LYS A 57 11.63 -13.91 -27.85
N THR A 58 11.92 -13.36 -26.67
CA THR A 58 13.06 -12.44 -26.50
C THR A 58 14.38 -13.13 -26.85
N TYR A 59 14.55 -14.38 -26.40
CA TYR A 59 15.70 -15.23 -26.70
C TYR A 59 15.83 -15.52 -28.20
N GLN A 60 14.72 -15.74 -28.90
CA GLN A 60 14.68 -15.86 -30.36
C GLN A 60 15.07 -14.54 -31.05
N ASP A 61 14.57 -13.40 -30.58
CA ASP A 61 14.90 -12.06 -31.12
C ASP A 61 16.38 -11.68 -30.90
N MET A 62 17.04 -12.30 -29.90
CA MET A 62 18.50 -12.24 -29.68
C MET A 62 19.29 -13.16 -30.63
N GLY A 63 18.62 -14.01 -31.41
CA GLY A 63 19.26 -15.02 -32.27
C GLY A 63 19.60 -16.33 -31.56
N ARG A 64 18.92 -16.64 -30.44
CA ARG A 64 19.14 -17.84 -29.59
C ARG A 64 20.62 -18.08 -29.22
N PRO A 65 21.31 -17.09 -28.65
CA PRO A 65 22.71 -17.24 -28.25
C PRO A 65 22.85 -18.34 -27.19
N ARG A 66 24.02 -18.98 -27.09
CA ARG A 66 24.26 -19.97 -26.02
C ARG A 66 24.00 -19.35 -24.64
N ILE A 67 23.21 -20.02 -23.80
CA ILE A 67 23.01 -19.59 -22.40
C ILE A 67 24.31 -19.63 -21.59
N TRP A 68 24.42 -18.76 -20.60
CA TRP A 68 25.59 -18.62 -19.75
C TRP A 68 25.92 -19.91 -18.99
N ARG A 69 24.93 -20.45 -18.25
CA ARG A 69 25.07 -21.63 -17.39
C ARG A 69 23.79 -22.48 -17.38
N ASN A 70 23.88 -23.70 -17.90
CA ASN A 70 22.78 -24.68 -17.90
C ASN A 70 22.53 -25.33 -16.53
N ASP A 71 23.42 -25.09 -15.56
CA ASP A 71 23.33 -25.54 -14.17
C ASP A 71 22.82 -24.47 -13.20
N ARG A 72 22.52 -23.26 -13.70
CA ARG A 72 22.04 -22.11 -12.92
C ARG A 72 20.74 -21.48 -13.42
N PHE A 73 20.01 -22.20 -14.27
CA PHE A 73 18.65 -21.84 -14.67
C PHE A 73 17.64 -22.87 -14.15
N TRP A 74 16.69 -22.42 -13.35
CA TRP A 74 15.61 -23.23 -12.80
C TRP A 74 14.30 -22.96 -13.54
N LEU A 75 13.87 -23.93 -14.35
CA LEU A 75 12.66 -23.85 -15.15
C LEU A 75 11.63 -24.85 -14.60
N ALA A 76 10.52 -24.35 -14.06
CA ALA A 76 9.44 -25.17 -13.52
C ALA A 76 8.15 -25.02 -14.32
N VAL A 77 7.41 -26.12 -14.50
CA VAL A 77 6.12 -26.11 -15.18
C VAL A 77 5.01 -26.30 -14.16
N ASP A 78 4.33 -25.22 -13.75
CA ASP A 78 3.50 -25.20 -12.53
C ASP A 78 2.26 -24.28 -12.56
N HIS A 79 2.15 -23.34 -13.50
CA HIS A 79 1.10 -22.31 -13.45
C HIS A 79 -0.21 -22.72 -14.15
N THR A 80 -0.11 -23.44 -15.26
CA THR A 80 -1.22 -23.79 -16.15
C THR A 80 -1.54 -25.28 -16.16
N VAL A 81 -0.75 -26.06 -15.44
CA VAL A 81 -0.75 -27.52 -15.50
C VAL A 81 -1.53 -28.14 -14.35
N ASP A 82 -2.31 -29.15 -14.70
CA ASP A 82 -2.99 -30.07 -13.80
C ASP A 82 -3.32 -31.31 -14.64
N PRO A 83 -3.22 -32.54 -14.11
CA PRO A 83 -3.52 -33.75 -14.88
C PRO A 83 -4.87 -33.72 -15.61
N ARG A 84 -5.87 -33.00 -15.08
CA ARG A 84 -7.19 -32.82 -15.67
C ARG A 84 -7.19 -31.96 -16.94
N VAL A 85 -6.21 -31.09 -17.14
CA VAL A 85 -6.17 -30.12 -18.26
C VAL A 85 -4.90 -30.19 -19.10
N ASN A 86 -3.89 -30.97 -18.68
CA ASN A 86 -2.62 -31.08 -19.39
C ASN A 86 -2.77 -31.53 -20.84
N HIS A 87 -3.84 -32.27 -21.19
CA HIS A 87 -4.12 -32.71 -22.56
C HIS A 87 -4.61 -31.59 -23.49
N GLN A 88 -4.99 -30.43 -22.94
CA GLN A 88 -5.52 -29.32 -23.74
C GLN A 88 -4.41 -28.67 -24.60
N PRO A 89 -4.75 -28.16 -25.81
CA PRO A 89 -3.74 -27.66 -26.76
C PRO A 89 -2.84 -26.54 -26.21
N ARG A 90 -3.41 -25.62 -25.43
CA ARG A 90 -2.66 -24.49 -24.86
C ARG A 90 -1.59 -24.97 -23.87
N GLN A 91 -1.97 -25.88 -22.97
CA GLN A 91 -1.08 -26.48 -21.97
C GLN A 91 0.01 -27.30 -22.65
N GLN A 92 -0.36 -28.19 -23.58
CA GLN A 92 0.60 -28.98 -24.38
C GLN A 92 1.64 -28.10 -25.08
N MET A 93 1.21 -26.97 -25.66
CA MET A 93 2.13 -26.02 -26.30
C MET A 93 3.17 -25.47 -25.31
N MET A 94 2.77 -25.02 -24.12
CA MET A 94 3.70 -24.44 -23.12
C MET A 94 4.60 -25.50 -22.48
N ILE A 95 4.05 -26.69 -22.20
CA ILE A 95 4.82 -27.85 -21.71
C ILE A 95 5.89 -28.20 -22.73
N LYS A 96 5.50 -28.40 -24.00
CA LYS A 96 6.40 -28.76 -25.08
C LYS A 96 7.49 -27.71 -25.31
N ALA A 97 7.15 -26.42 -25.31
CA ALA A 97 8.14 -25.35 -25.46
C ALA A 97 9.19 -25.37 -24.35
N SER A 98 8.77 -25.66 -23.12
CA SER A 98 9.67 -25.75 -21.96
C SER A 98 10.56 -27.00 -22.03
N GLU A 99 9.99 -28.16 -22.41
CA GLU A 99 10.74 -29.41 -22.59
C GLU A 99 11.74 -29.35 -23.75
N ASP A 100 11.33 -28.79 -24.88
CA ASP A 100 12.18 -28.65 -26.07
C ASP A 100 13.37 -27.74 -25.75
N PHE A 101 13.16 -26.63 -25.04
CA PHE A 101 14.25 -25.79 -24.57
C PHE A 101 15.12 -26.50 -23.54
N ALA A 102 14.55 -27.22 -22.58
CA ALA A 102 15.32 -27.96 -21.58
C ALA A 102 16.28 -28.97 -22.24
N LYS A 103 15.83 -29.62 -23.32
CA LYS A 103 16.66 -30.52 -24.16
C LYS A 103 17.70 -29.73 -24.96
N GLU A 104 17.30 -28.64 -25.61
CA GLU A 104 18.20 -27.77 -26.40
C GLU A 104 19.37 -27.26 -25.55
N ALA A 105 19.07 -26.68 -24.39
CA ALA A 105 20.05 -26.08 -23.49
C ALA A 105 20.71 -27.10 -22.54
N LYS A 106 20.30 -28.37 -22.58
CA LYS A 106 20.76 -29.44 -21.67
C LYS A 106 20.64 -29.03 -20.20
N LEU A 107 19.48 -28.52 -19.81
CA LEU A 107 19.25 -28.03 -18.45
C LEU A 107 19.35 -29.17 -17.45
N THR A 108 20.03 -28.91 -16.33
CA THR A 108 20.12 -29.85 -15.20
C THR A 108 19.04 -29.60 -14.14
N ASN A 109 18.32 -28.47 -14.24
CA ASN A 109 17.34 -28.01 -13.26
C ASN A 109 15.99 -27.70 -13.94
N PHE A 110 15.49 -28.66 -14.73
CA PHE A 110 14.15 -28.61 -15.31
C PHE A 110 13.16 -29.42 -14.46
N GLN A 111 12.04 -28.82 -14.09
CA GLN A 111 10.98 -29.46 -13.32
C GLN A 111 9.76 -29.70 -14.22
N PRO A 112 9.44 -30.97 -14.55
CA PRO A 112 8.28 -31.30 -15.37
C PRO A 112 6.94 -30.87 -14.75
N PRO A 113 5.86 -30.87 -15.54
CA PRO A 113 4.52 -30.56 -15.05
C PRO A 113 4.18 -31.30 -13.77
N ASN A 114 3.54 -30.58 -12.84
CA ASN A 114 3.01 -31.14 -11.59
C ASN A 114 4.07 -31.74 -10.63
N THR A 115 5.32 -31.27 -10.71
CA THR A 115 6.41 -31.70 -9.82
C THR A 115 6.57 -30.77 -8.62
N THR A 116 6.63 -29.46 -8.87
CA THR A 116 6.81 -28.42 -7.85
C THR A 116 6.31 -27.08 -8.37
N ILE A 117 5.80 -26.25 -7.47
CA ILE A 117 5.66 -24.82 -7.69
C ILE A 117 7.08 -24.22 -7.78
N LEU A 118 7.28 -23.22 -8.64
CA LEU A 118 8.56 -22.61 -9.00
C LEU A 118 9.46 -22.34 -7.79
N HIS A 119 8.89 -21.75 -6.75
CA HIS A 119 9.61 -21.27 -5.57
C HIS A 119 9.87 -22.36 -4.54
N THR A 120 9.01 -23.37 -4.45
CA THR A 120 8.98 -24.34 -3.33
C THR A 120 10.27 -25.16 -3.29
N GLU A 121 10.54 -25.98 -4.30
CA GLU A 121 11.75 -26.80 -4.29
C GLU A 121 13.01 -26.01 -4.64
N PHE A 122 12.91 -24.87 -5.35
CA PHE A 122 14.06 -23.99 -5.51
C PHE A 122 14.56 -23.48 -4.14
N TYR A 123 13.63 -23.01 -3.29
CA TYR A 123 13.93 -22.62 -1.92
C TYR A 123 14.55 -23.77 -1.12
N ARG A 124 13.93 -24.95 -1.18
CA ARG A 124 14.31 -26.13 -0.40
C ARG A 124 15.61 -26.80 -0.85
N GLN A 125 15.99 -26.66 -2.13
CA GLN A 125 17.08 -27.44 -2.72
C GLN A 125 18.21 -26.63 -3.39
N ARG A 126 18.01 -25.36 -3.75
CA ARG A 126 19.00 -24.59 -4.54
C ARG A 126 19.44 -23.29 -3.91
N ALA A 127 18.52 -22.53 -3.34
CA ALA A 127 18.79 -21.22 -2.79
C ALA A 127 19.78 -21.29 -1.61
N GLN A 128 20.81 -20.43 -1.61
CA GLN A 128 21.78 -20.35 -0.53
C GLN A 128 22.01 -18.89 -0.09
N PRO A 129 22.40 -18.67 1.19
CA PRO A 129 22.78 -17.38 1.71
C PRO A 129 23.80 -16.65 0.84
N GLY A 130 23.63 -15.34 0.70
CA GLY A 130 24.57 -14.49 0.01
C GLY A 130 24.49 -14.53 -1.53
N GLN A 131 23.54 -15.25 -2.12
CA GLN A 131 23.33 -15.29 -3.58
C GLN A 131 22.43 -14.13 -4.05
N ILE A 132 22.62 -13.70 -5.31
CA ILE A 132 21.66 -12.93 -6.09
C ILE A 132 20.84 -13.89 -6.95
N VAL A 133 19.51 -13.87 -6.75
CA VAL A 133 18.54 -14.70 -7.45
C VAL A 133 17.59 -13.80 -8.24
N VAL A 134 17.44 -14.06 -9.53
CA VAL A 134 16.59 -13.27 -10.42
C VAL A 134 15.56 -14.17 -11.06
N GLY A 135 14.27 -13.90 -10.88
CA GLY A 135 13.21 -14.74 -11.43
C GLY A 135 12.18 -13.98 -12.25
N ALA A 136 11.59 -14.66 -13.23
CA ALA A 136 10.51 -14.11 -14.06
C ALA A 136 9.16 -14.12 -13.34
N ASP A 137 9.16 -14.08 -12.01
CA ASP A 137 7.98 -14.14 -11.15
C ASP A 137 8.19 -13.25 -9.92
N SER A 138 7.16 -12.53 -9.47
CA SER A 138 7.28 -11.59 -8.35
C SER A 138 7.67 -12.25 -7.03
N HIS A 139 7.27 -13.51 -6.83
CA HIS A 139 7.46 -14.24 -5.58
C HIS A 139 8.82 -14.97 -5.50
N SER A 140 9.73 -14.75 -6.47
CA SER A 140 11.12 -15.21 -6.36
C SER A 140 11.85 -14.65 -5.14
N CYS A 141 11.36 -13.52 -4.61
CA CYS A 141 11.78 -12.95 -3.32
C CYS A 141 11.66 -13.91 -2.13
N SER A 142 10.88 -15.00 -2.22
CA SER A 142 10.76 -16.04 -1.18
C SER A 142 12.11 -16.58 -0.67
N THR A 143 13.12 -16.58 -1.55
CA THR A 143 14.47 -17.09 -1.23
C THR A 143 15.29 -16.19 -0.32
N GLY A 144 14.83 -14.95 -0.09
CA GLY A 144 15.33 -14.11 0.98
C GLY A 144 15.13 -14.69 2.38
N GLY A 145 14.24 -15.69 2.55
CA GLY A 145 14.10 -16.44 3.80
C GLY A 145 15.35 -17.23 4.21
N LEU A 146 16.23 -17.56 3.26
CA LEU A 146 17.54 -18.17 3.48
C LEU A 146 18.70 -17.16 3.35
N GLY A 147 18.41 -15.86 3.27
CA GLY A 147 19.43 -14.82 3.17
C GLY A 147 20.02 -14.60 1.77
N ALA A 148 19.27 -14.94 0.72
CA ALA A 148 19.58 -14.52 -0.65
C ALA A 148 18.97 -13.14 -0.96
N PHE A 149 19.65 -12.32 -1.76
CA PHE A 149 19.04 -11.16 -2.39
C PHE A 149 18.26 -11.63 -3.62
N ALA A 150 16.93 -11.66 -3.53
CA ALA A 150 16.11 -12.26 -4.57
C ALA A 150 15.02 -11.32 -5.06
N ILE A 151 14.95 -11.17 -6.38
CA ILE A 151 14.07 -10.21 -7.05
C ILE A 151 13.26 -10.88 -8.17
N GLY A 152 11.99 -10.50 -8.28
CA GLY A 152 11.18 -10.78 -9.45
C GLY A 152 11.38 -9.70 -10.51
N LEU A 153 11.48 -10.07 -11.79
CA LEU A 153 11.64 -9.19 -12.95
C LEU A 153 10.75 -9.64 -14.12
N GLY A 154 10.63 -8.80 -15.15
CA GLY A 154 9.94 -9.15 -16.40
C GLY A 154 10.73 -10.14 -17.26
N ALA A 155 10.04 -10.83 -18.18
CA ALA A 155 10.61 -11.91 -18.98
C ALA A 155 11.88 -11.49 -19.75
N ALA A 156 11.83 -10.38 -20.50
CA ALA A 156 12.96 -9.89 -21.27
C ALA A 156 14.18 -9.54 -20.39
N ASP A 157 13.94 -9.08 -19.17
CA ASP A 157 14.99 -8.73 -18.20
C ASP A 157 15.69 -9.98 -17.66
N VAL A 158 14.95 -11.07 -17.43
CA VAL A 158 15.49 -12.34 -16.93
C VAL A 158 16.25 -13.11 -18.01
N VAL A 159 15.93 -12.90 -19.29
CA VAL A 159 16.73 -13.45 -20.41
C VAL A 159 18.15 -12.90 -20.39
N MET A 160 18.36 -11.67 -19.91
CA MET A 160 19.69 -11.06 -19.86
C MET A 160 20.66 -11.87 -19.00
N PRO A 161 20.46 -12.09 -17.69
CA PRO A 161 21.34 -12.92 -16.89
C PRO A 161 21.35 -14.40 -17.33
N LEU A 162 20.29 -14.90 -18.00
CA LEU A 162 20.31 -16.24 -18.59
C LEU A 162 21.37 -16.37 -19.69
N VAL A 163 21.56 -15.32 -20.49
CA VAL A 163 22.51 -15.31 -21.63
C VAL A 163 23.88 -14.75 -21.23
N THR A 164 23.92 -13.67 -20.47
CA THR A 164 25.16 -12.94 -20.15
C THR A 164 25.78 -13.34 -18.82
N GLY A 165 24.99 -13.92 -17.91
CA GLY A 165 25.36 -14.15 -16.51
C GLY A 165 25.27 -12.90 -15.61
N GLU A 166 24.88 -11.75 -16.18
CA GLU A 166 24.89 -10.45 -15.53
C GLU A 166 23.55 -9.74 -15.70
N THR A 167 23.19 -8.92 -14.72
CA THR A 167 22.09 -7.95 -14.83
C THR A 167 22.54 -6.63 -14.22
N TRP A 168 21.69 -5.62 -14.30
CA TRP A 168 21.92 -4.35 -13.63
C TRP A 168 21.02 -4.22 -12.40
N ILE A 169 21.44 -3.48 -11.37
CA ILE A 169 20.62 -3.14 -10.20
C ILE A 169 20.92 -1.69 -9.81
N LYS A 170 19.88 -0.88 -9.61
CA LYS A 170 20.02 0.37 -8.86
C LYS A 170 19.95 0.01 -7.38
N VAL A 171 21.01 0.25 -6.63
CA VAL A 171 21.07 -0.09 -5.19
C VAL A 171 19.88 0.57 -4.49
N PRO A 172 18.94 -0.22 -3.94
CA PRO A 172 17.76 0.34 -3.30
C PRO A 172 18.11 0.79 -1.87
N GLU A 173 17.34 1.75 -1.36
CA GLU A 173 17.30 1.99 0.08
C GLU A 173 16.79 0.74 0.80
N THR A 174 17.18 0.56 2.07
CA THR A 174 16.73 -0.57 2.90
C THR A 174 15.93 -0.07 4.09
N VAL A 175 14.76 -0.67 4.35
CA VAL A 175 14.03 -0.53 5.61
C VAL A 175 14.28 -1.73 6.50
N LEU A 176 14.41 -1.52 7.80
CA LEU A 176 14.54 -2.59 8.79
C LEU A 176 13.18 -2.85 9.44
N VAL A 177 12.71 -4.10 9.40
CA VAL A 177 11.53 -4.52 10.18
C VAL A 177 11.97 -5.54 11.21
N GLU A 178 11.96 -5.14 12.48
CA GLU A 178 12.36 -5.99 13.60
C GLU A 178 11.16 -6.66 14.26
N PHE A 179 11.22 -7.99 14.36
CA PHE A 179 10.26 -8.74 15.13
C PHE A 179 10.65 -8.77 16.61
N VAL A 180 9.75 -8.33 17.48
CA VAL A 180 9.93 -8.36 18.94
C VAL A 180 9.00 -9.44 19.51
N GLY A 181 9.44 -10.13 20.56
CA GLY A 181 8.66 -11.23 21.14
C GLY A 181 8.75 -12.52 20.33
N THR A 182 7.86 -13.47 20.57
CA THR A 182 7.82 -14.78 19.89
C THR A 182 6.40 -15.07 19.41
N PRO A 183 6.17 -15.55 18.16
CA PRO A 183 4.84 -15.95 17.73
C PRO A 183 4.23 -16.98 18.69
N PRO A 184 2.95 -16.84 19.06
CA PRO A 184 2.26 -17.88 19.82
C PRO A 184 2.31 -19.23 19.11
N ALA A 185 2.27 -20.32 19.90
CA ALA A 185 2.38 -21.68 19.37
C ALA A 185 1.38 -21.96 18.25
N GLY A 186 1.87 -22.45 17.11
CA GLY A 186 1.09 -22.75 15.91
C GLY A 186 0.90 -21.56 14.96
N MET A 187 1.27 -20.33 15.34
CA MET A 187 1.25 -19.18 14.41
C MET A 187 2.48 -19.23 13.51
N GLY A 188 2.24 -19.20 12.19
CA GLY A 188 3.27 -19.35 11.17
C GLY A 188 3.67 -18.02 10.52
N GLY A 189 4.54 -18.11 9.51
CA GLY A 189 4.99 -16.93 8.75
C GLY A 189 3.85 -16.17 8.07
N LYS A 190 2.76 -16.87 7.70
CA LYS A 190 1.57 -16.25 7.12
C LYS A 190 0.87 -15.30 8.09
N ASP A 191 0.67 -15.69 9.35
CA ASP A 191 0.03 -14.83 10.35
C ASP A 191 0.93 -13.62 10.67
N VAL A 192 2.24 -13.85 10.85
CA VAL A 192 3.24 -12.79 11.09
C VAL A 192 3.22 -11.76 9.96
N MET A 193 3.19 -12.23 8.71
CA MET A 193 3.25 -11.34 7.56
C MET A 193 1.93 -10.59 7.33
N LEU A 194 0.78 -11.24 7.49
CA LEU A 194 -0.51 -10.55 7.45
C LEU A 194 -0.61 -9.50 8.57
N TYR A 195 -0.17 -9.82 9.78
CA TYR A 195 -0.13 -8.86 10.88
C TYR A 195 0.77 -7.66 10.55
N THR A 196 1.93 -7.90 9.95
CA THR A 196 2.85 -6.85 9.46
C THR A 196 2.19 -5.97 8.39
N LEU A 197 1.52 -6.56 7.39
CA LEU A 197 0.76 -5.82 6.37
C LEU A 197 -0.41 -5.06 6.98
N GLY A 198 -1.08 -5.60 8.00
CA GLY A 198 -2.14 -4.93 8.73
C GLY A 198 -1.69 -3.63 9.37
N GLN A 199 -0.47 -3.59 9.91
CA GLN A 199 0.11 -2.42 10.56
C GLN A 199 0.76 -1.44 9.57
N LEU A 200 1.61 -1.95 8.68
CA LEU A 200 2.45 -1.12 7.82
C LEU A 200 1.82 -0.81 6.47
N LYS A 201 0.81 -1.59 6.03
CA LYS A 201 0.09 -1.48 4.74
C LYS A 201 0.91 -1.88 3.52
N CYS A 202 0.23 -2.20 2.43
CA CYS A 202 0.84 -2.53 1.14
C CYS A 202 1.37 -1.27 0.47
N ASN A 203 2.54 -1.35 -0.19
CA ASN A 203 3.09 -0.28 -1.04
C ASN A 203 3.30 1.07 -0.35
N THR A 204 3.47 1.08 0.97
CA THR A 204 3.70 2.30 1.77
C THR A 204 5.16 2.43 2.18
N VAL A 205 5.62 1.54 3.07
CA VAL A 205 6.94 1.57 3.68
C VAL A 205 7.99 1.00 2.73
N ALA A 206 7.71 -0.17 2.13
CA ALA A 206 8.67 -0.93 1.35
C ALA A 206 8.71 -0.58 -0.14
N ILE A 207 7.80 0.28 -0.64
CA ILE A 207 7.74 0.62 -2.06
C ILE A 207 9.06 1.21 -2.56
N GLY A 208 9.66 0.57 -3.56
CA GLY A 208 10.96 0.99 -4.12
C GLY A 208 12.17 0.73 -3.21
N ARG A 209 11.99 -0.03 -2.12
CA ARG A 209 13.04 -0.32 -1.12
C ARG A 209 13.23 -1.83 -0.94
N CYS A 210 14.38 -2.22 -0.42
CA CYS A 210 14.58 -3.55 0.16
C CYS A 210 14.06 -3.57 1.60
N VAL A 211 13.66 -4.76 2.05
CA VAL A 211 13.30 -5.02 3.43
C VAL A 211 14.33 -5.95 4.03
N GLU A 212 14.94 -5.53 5.13
CA GLU A 212 15.74 -6.39 5.98
C GLU A 212 14.88 -6.83 7.16
N TRP A 213 14.74 -8.14 7.34
CA TRP A 213 13.95 -8.74 8.42
C TRP A 213 14.86 -9.05 9.61
N GLY A 214 14.64 -8.37 10.74
CA GLY A 214 15.50 -8.41 11.92
C GLY A 214 14.76 -8.75 13.23
N GLY A 215 15.41 -8.49 14.36
CA GLY A 215 14.89 -8.80 15.69
C GLY A 215 15.00 -10.29 16.05
N ASN A 216 13.99 -10.85 16.72
CA ASN A 216 13.95 -12.24 17.19
C ASN A 216 13.61 -13.24 16.08
N ILE A 217 14.39 -13.24 15.00
CA ILE A 217 14.19 -14.15 13.87
C ILE A 217 14.45 -15.62 14.20
N ALA A 218 15.16 -15.89 15.30
CA ALA A 218 15.43 -17.25 15.79
C ALA A 218 14.15 -17.99 16.21
N ALA A 219 13.09 -17.24 16.53
CA ALA A 219 11.75 -17.81 16.77
C ALA A 219 11.12 -18.40 15.50
N LEU A 220 11.49 -17.90 14.31
CA LEU A 220 10.87 -18.26 13.04
C LEU A 220 11.59 -19.44 12.37
N SER A 221 10.85 -20.44 11.89
CA SER A 221 11.39 -21.53 11.08
C SER A 221 11.82 -21.04 9.69
N CYS A 222 12.58 -21.84 8.94
CA CYS A 222 12.90 -21.52 7.54
C CYS A 222 11.63 -21.46 6.68
N ASP A 223 10.60 -22.24 6.99
CA ASP A 223 9.30 -22.22 6.31
C ASP A 223 8.50 -20.95 6.66
N ALA A 224 8.54 -20.49 7.92
CA ALA A 224 7.96 -19.21 8.30
C ALA A 224 8.65 -18.02 7.62
N ARG A 225 10.00 -18.03 7.56
CA ARG A 225 10.78 -17.01 6.83
C ARG A 225 10.49 -17.02 5.34
N PHE A 226 10.29 -18.20 4.75
CA PHE A 226 9.86 -18.35 3.36
C PHE A 226 8.53 -17.62 3.09
N ALA A 227 7.51 -17.84 3.93
CA ALA A 227 6.22 -17.18 3.77
C ALA A 227 6.30 -15.65 3.92
N ILE A 228 7.10 -15.15 4.87
CA ILE A 228 7.33 -13.71 5.08
C ILE A 228 8.07 -13.10 3.87
N SER A 229 9.17 -13.71 3.43
CA SER A 229 9.92 -13.26 2.26
C SER A 229 9.10 -13.35 0.97
N ASN A 230 8.25 -14.37 0.80
CA ASN A 230 7.33 -14.50 -0.34
C ASN A 230 6.43 -13.27 -0.45
N MET A 231 5.76 -12.94 0.64
CA MET A 231 4.81 -11.82 0.69
C MET A 231 5.47 -10.44 0.84
N THR A 232 6.81 -10.35 0.75
CA THR A 232 7.49 -9.06 0.56
C THR A 232 7.04 -8.40 -0.75
N ALA A 233 6.67 -9.19 -1.75
CA ALA A 233 6.06 -8.69 -2.98
C ALA A 233 4.76 -7.90 -2.71
N GLU A 234 3.89 -8.39 -1.83
CA GLU A 234 2.66 -7.69 -1.44
C GLU A 234 2.94 -6.50 -0.52
N PHE A 235 4.01 -6.54 0.27
CA PHE A 235 4.44 -5.38 1.05
C PHE A 235 4.96 -4.23 0.16
N GLY A 236 5.33 -4.53 -1.09
CA GLY A 236 5.85 -3.58 -2.08
C GLY A 236 7.38 -3.53 -2.14
N GLY A 237 8.06 -4.41 -1.39
CA GLY A 237 9.51 -4.47 -1.34
C GLY A 237 10.13 -5.11 -2.58
N ILE A 238 11.31 -4.60 -2.98
CA ILE A 238 12.10 -5.13 -4.10
C ILE A 238 12.63 -6.54 -3.77
N ALA A 239 13.17 -6.68 -2.56
CA ALA A 239 13.64 -7.95 -1.98
C ALA A 239 13.41 -7.91 -0.46
N GLY A 240 13.15 -9.06 0.15
CA GLY A 240 12.95 -9.21 1.60
C GLY A 240 13.91 -10.24 2.18
N VAL A 241 14.96 -9.79 2.84
CA VAL A 241 16.12 -10.62 3.19
C VAL A 241 16.23 -10.81 4.70
N PHE A 242 16.28 -12.07 5.15
CA PHE A 242 16.64 -12.43 6.52
C PHE A 242 18.16 -12.64 6.63
N PRO A 243 18.81 -12.22 7.73
CA PRO A 243 20.17 -12.67 8.01
C PRO A 243 20.16 -14.18 8.24
N ALA A 244 20.90 -14.91 7.41
CA ALA A 244 21.00 -16.38 7.51
C ALA A 244 21.73 -16.78 8.80
N ASP A 245 21.09 -17.57 9.64
CA ASP A 245 21.60 -18.01 10.94
C ASP A 245 21.92 -19.51 10.96
N GLU A 246 22.25 -20.03 12.13
CA GLU A 246 22.60 -21.43 12.34
C GLU A 246 21.42 -22.37 12.03
N ARG A 247 20.18 -21.87 12.11
CA ARG A 247 18.99 -22.61 11.67
C ARG A 247 18.97 -22.72 10.16
N THR A 248 19.27 -21.64 9.44
CA THR A 248 19.47 -21.69 7.99
C THR A 248 20.57 -22.69 7.64
N ALA A 249 21.73 -22.64 8.30
CA ALA A 249 22.81 -23.60 8.03
C ALA A 249 22.41 -25.05 8.31
N ALA A 250 21.67 -25.31 9.39
CA ALA A 250 21.13 -26.63 9.70
C ALA A 250 20.17 -27.12 8.62
N TYR A 251 19.30 -26.25 8.11
CA TYR A 251 18.39 -26.53 7.01
C TYR A 251 19.12 -26.91 5.71
N LEU A 252 20.20 -26.17 5.37
CA LEU A 252 21.02 -26.44 4.18
C LEU A 252 21.80 -27.76 4.30
N SER A 253 22.31 -28.08 5.50
CA SER A 253 23.19 -29.25 5.74
C SER A 253 22.55 -30.60 5.39
N LYS A 254 21.22 -30.66 5.27
CA LYS A 254 20.46 -31.89 4.97
C LYS A 254 20.21 -32.11 3.49
N ARG A 255 20.56 -31.13 2.66
CA ARG A 255 20.43 -31.27 1.22
C ARG A 255 21.47 -32.25 0.68
N PRO A 256 21.10 -33.07 -0.32
CA PRO A 256 22.06 -33.95 -0.99
C PRO A 256 23.11 -33.15 -1.79
N ASP A 257 22.75 -31.97 -2.27
CA ASP A 257 23.58 -31.06 -3.07
C ASP A 257 23.33 -29.59 -2.68
N HIS A 258 24.08 -28.65 -3.29
CA HIS A 258 23.91 -27.20 -3.09
C HIS A 258 23.85 -26.76 -1.61
N ASN A 259 24.80 -27.26 -0.83
CA ASN A 259 24.95 -27.00 0.61
C ASN A 259 26.32 -26.40 1.00
N GLN A 260 27.19 -26.08 0.04
CA GLN A 260 28.56 -25.58 0.28
C GLN A 260 28.85 -24.16 -0.24
N ASP A 261 27.98 -23.58 -1.07
CA ASP A 261 28.21 -22.26 -1.70
C ASP A 261 27.70 -21.08 -0.83
N ALA A 262 27.26 -21.36 0.40
CA ALA A 262 26.59 -20.39 1.27
C ALA A 262 27.59 -19.37 1.83
N ILE A 263 27.27 -18.08 1.67
CA ILE A 263 28.04 -16.98 2.25
C ILE A 263 27.17 -16.25 3.27
N TYR A 264 27.55 -16.31 4.54
CA TYR A 264 26.75 -15.77 5.63
C TYR A 264 27.17 -14.33 5.93
N TYR A 265 26.24 -13.39 5.72
CA TYR A 265 26.44 -11.97 6.02
C TYR A 265 25.62 -11.52 7.23
N ARG A 266 26.09 -10.45 7.87
CA ARG A 266 25.35 -9.64 8.85
C ARG A 266 25.48 -8.18 8.46
N ALA A 267 24.41 -7.41 8.64
CA ALA A 267 24.50 -5.96 8.53
C ALA A 267 25.57 -5.42 9.49
N ASP A 268 26.23 -4.35 9.09
CA ASP A 268 27.17 -3.67 9.97
C ASP A 268 26.44 -2.99 11.12
N LYS A 269 27.13 -2.87 12.27
CA LYS A 269 26.55 -2.32 13.51
C LYS A 269 25.91 -0.94 13.31
N ASP A 270 26.53 -0.11 12.48
CA ASP A 270 26.14 1.28 12.22
C ASP A 270 25.56 1.45 10.80
N ALA A 271 25.01 0.39 10.20
CA ALA A 271 24.37 0.45 8.90
C ALA A 271 23.19 1.45 8.88
N GLU A 272 23.13 2.26 7.82
CA GLU A 272 22.09 3.26 7.63
C GLU A 272 20.86 2.63 6.96
N TYR A 273 19.70 2.76 7.60
CA TYR A 273 18.42 2.32 7.06
C TYR A 273 17.57 3.56 6.77
N ALA A 274 16.78 3.50 5.69
CA ALA A 274 15.85 4.58 5.35
C ALA A 274 14.80 4.77 6.46
N ASP A 275 14.31 3.66 7.02
CA ASP A 275 13.41 3.65 8.17
C ASP A 275 13.55 2.34 8.96
N LYS A 276 13.09 2.35 10.21
CA LYS A 276 13.08 1.19 11.11
C LYS A 276 11.71 1.02 11.75
N PHE A 277 11.17 -0.19 11.74
CA PHE A 277 9.87 -0.55 12.30
C PHE A 277 10.01 -1.73 13.25
N GLN A 278 9.16 -1.78 14.26
CA GLN A 278 9.08 -2.91 15.19
C GLN A 278 7.69 -3.51 15.14
N ILE A 279 7.62 -4.85 15.05
CA ILE A 279 6.39 -5.62 15.05
C ILE A 279 6.39 -6.54 16.26
N ASN A 280 5.47 -6.29 17.20
CA ASN A 280 5.33 -7.10 18.41
C ASN A 280 4.57 -8.41 18.11
N LEU A 281 5.23 -9.55 18.24
CA LEU A 281 4.67 -10.87 17.98
C LEU A 281 3.93 -11.46 19.18
N ASP A 282 4.14 -10.94 20.40
CA ASP A 282 3.48 -11.46 21.60
C ASP A 282 1.95 -11.19 21.59
N GLU A 283 1.51 -10.19 20.83
CA GLU A 283 0.10 -9.81 20.64
C GLU A 283 -0.53 -10.46 19.40
N LEU A 284 0.21 -11.34 18.70
CA LEU A 284 -0.25 -11.93 17.45
C LEU A 284 -1.42 -12.91 17.68
N GLU A 285 -2.59 -12.55 17.15
CA GLU A 285 -3.69 -13.49 16.95
C GLU A 285 -3.67 -14.06 15.52
N PRO A 286 -4.38 -15.18 15.24
CA PRO A 286 -4.62 -15.61 13.86
C PRO A 286 -5.23 -14.48 13.03
N GLN A 287 -4.75 -14.29 11.79
CA GLN A 287 -5.13 -13.14 10.96
C GLN A 287 -5.93 -13.56 9.71
N VAL A 288 -6.82 -12.66 9.25
CA VAL A 288 -7.51 -12.74 7.97
C VAL A 288 -7.37 -11.43 7.21
N ALA A 289 -6.84 -11.48 5.99
CA ALA A 289 -6.90 -10.35 5.06
C ALA A 289 -8.19 -10.44 4.23
N LEU A 290 -9.08 -9.47 4.44
CA LEU A 290 -10.36 -9.41 3.76
C LEU A 290 -10.20 -8.88 2.34
N PHE A 291 -10.97 -9.45 1.41
CA PHE A 291 -11.05 -8.96 0.03
C PHE A 291 -11.33 -7.43 -0.03
N PRO A 292 -10.76 -6.67 -1.00
CA PRO A 292 -9.90 -7.11 -2.10
C PRO A 292 -8.41 -6.79 -1.90
N SER A 293 -7.93 -6.64 -0.65
CA SER A 293 -6.55 -6.19 -0.40
C SER A 293 -5.81 -7.07 0.61
N PRO A 294 -4.53 -7.40 0.38
CA PRO A 294 -3.73 -8.18 1.32
C PRO A 294 -3.45 -7.47 2.66
N ASP A 295 -3.58 -6.15 2.71
CA ASP A 295 -3.37 -5.32 3.92
C ASP A 295 -4.68 -4.92 4.65
N ASN A 296 -5.83 -5.38 4.16
CA ASN A 296 -7.12 -5.25 4.86
C ASN A 296 -7.26 -6.34 5.91
N VAL A 297 -6.31 -6.34 6.86
CA VAL A 297 -6.12 -7.42 7.82
C VAL A 297 -6.92 -7.18 9.09
N LYS A 298 -7.59 -8.24 9.53
CA LYS A 298 -8.38 -8.32 10.76
C LYS A 298 -7.95 -9.55 11.56
N PRO A 299 -7.94 -9.48 12.90
CA PRO A 299 -7.81 -10.69 13.70
C PRO A 299 -9.02 -11.59 13.45
N VAL A 300 -8.82 -12.91 13.47
CA VAL A 300 -9.90 -13.90 13.24
C VAL A 300 -11.07 -13.69 14.20
N SER A 301 -10.79 -13.24 15.43
CA SER A 301 -11.80 -12.93 16.45
C SER A 301 -12.84 -11.88 16.01
N GLU A 302 -12.47 -10.94 15.13
CA GLU A 302 -13.40 -9.92 14.59
C GLU A 302 -14.29 -10.42 13.46
N VAL A 303 -13.88 -11.48 12.75
CA VAL A 303 -14.53 -11.96 11.52
C VAL A 303 -15.04 -13.39 11.65
N ALA A 304 -14.97 -13.97 12.85
CA ALA A 304 -15.47 -15.31 13.14
C ALA A 304 -16.96 -15.43 12.79
N GLY A 305 -17.35 -16.57 12.19
CA GLY A 305 -18.70 -16.80 11.69
C GLY A 305 -18.97 -16.24 10.28
N MET A 306 -18.01 -15.55 9.64
CA MET A 306 -18.15 -15.15 8.24
C MET A 306 -18.33 -16.40 7.36
N LYS A 307 -19.43 -16.44 6.62
CA LYS A 307 -19.81 -17.56 5.74
C LYS A 307 -18.85 -17.69 4.57
N LEU A 308 -18.57 -18.94 4.19
CA LEU A 308 -17.67 -19.31 3.11
C LEU A 308 -18.39 -20.29 2.17
N ASP A 309 -18.10 -20.17 0.88
CA ASP A 309 -18.48 -21.16 -0.14
C ASP A 309 -17.33 -22.14 -0.40
N GLY A 310 -16.10 -21.75 -0.08
CA GLY A 310 -14.93 -22.60 -0.26
C GLY A 310 -13.73 -22.30 0.64
N CYS A 311 -12.92 -23.32 0.85
CA CYS A 311 -11.66 -23.28 1.59
C CYS A 311 -10.53 -23.85 0.72
N PHE A 312 -9.43 -23.10 0.59
CA PHE A 312 -8.25 -23.52 -0.18
C PHE A 312 -6.96 -23.43 0.64
N ILE A 313 -6.24 -24.56 0.74
CA ILE A 313 -4.91 -24.63 1.36
C ILE A 313 -3.88 -24.97 0.26
N GLY A 314 -2.94 -24.09 -0.01
CA GLY A 314 -1.91 -24.29 -1.02
C GLY A 314 -1.36 -22.96 -1.55
N ALA A 315 -0.92 -22.96 -2.80
CA ALA A 315 -0.16 -21.90 -3.46
C ALA A 315 1.31 -21.81 -2.98
N CYS A 316 2.08 -20.92 -3.62
CA CYS A 316 3.52 -20.79 -3.37
C CYS A 316 3.87 -20.26 -1.97
N THR A 317 2.93 -19.68 -1.22
CA THR A 317 3.19 -19.13 0.12
C THR A 317 3.07 -20.19 1.22
N THR A 318 2.32 -21.27 0.97
CA THR A 318 2.08 -22.31 1.97
C THR A 318 3.20 -23.33 1.94
N ALA A 319 4.00 -23.35 3.01
CA ALA A 319 5.15 -24.21 3.13
C ALA A 319 4.78 -25.62 3.64
N GLU A 320 5.78 -26.50 3.77
CA GLU A 320 5.56 -27.86 4.27
C GLU A 320 5.05 -27.84 5.72
N GLU A 321 5.66 -26.99 6.56
CA GLU A 321 5.23 -26.82 7.95
C GLU A 321 3.76 -26.42 8.06
N ASP A 322 3.28 -25.51 7.20
CA ASP A 322 1.90 -25.06 7.18
C ASP A 322 0.93 -26.19 6.80
N LEU A 323 1.30 -27.03 5.84
CA LEU A 323 0.51 -28.18 5.41
C LEU A 323 0.42 -29.25 6.50
N VAL A 324 1.51 -29.48 7.24
CA VAL A 324 1.52 -30.41 8.38
C VAL A 324 0.66 -29.86 9.52
N LEU A 325 0.84 -28.59 9.91
CA LEU A 325 0.02 -27.97 10.96
C LEU A 325 -1.47 -27.94 10.58
N GLY A 326 -1.79 -27.61 9.33
CA GLY A 326 -3.16 -27.65 8.81
C GLY A 326 -3.77 -29.05 8.97
N ALA A 327 -3.06 -30.10 8.58
CA ALA A 327 -3.51 -31.48 8.77
C ALA A 327 -3.72 -31.84 10.24
N LEU A 328 -2.83 -31.43 11.14
CA LEU A 328 -2.96 -31.72 12.56
C LEU A 328 -4.14 -30.98 13.21
N VAL A 329 -4.44 -29.76 12.76
CA VAL A 329 -5.66 -29.04 13.16
C VAL A 329 -6.90 -29.79 12.68
N LEU A 330 -6.93 -30.26 11.42
CA LEU A 330 -8.03 -31.10 10.92
C LEU A 330 -8.19 -32.38 11.74
N GLU A 331 -7.09 -33.04 12.08
CA GLU A 331 -7.09 -34.25 12.90
C GLU A 331 -7.68 -33.98 14.31
N ALA A 332 -7.31 -32.85 14.92
CA ALA A 332 -7.86 -32.42 16.20
C ALA A 332 -9.37 -32.17 16.11
N CYS A 333 -9.85 -31.49 15.05
CA CYS A 333 -11.28 -31.29 14.80
C CYS A 333 -12.04 -32.62 14.68
N LEU A 334 -11.51 -33.58 13.90
CA LEU A 334 -12.10 -34.91 13.74
C LEU A 334 -12.16 -35.68 15.08
N LYS A 335 -11.11 -35.61 15.90
CA LYS A 335 -11.07 -36.24 17.24
C LYS A 335 -12.08 -35.63 18.21
N GLN A 336 -12.41 -34.34 18.04
CA GLN A 336 -13.48 -33.67 18.79
C GLN A 336 -14.89 -34.02 18.26
N GLY A 337 -15.00 -34.93 17.29
CA GLY A 337 -16.28 -35.37 16.74
C GLY A 337 -16.87 -34.43 15.69
N MET A 338 -16.12 -33.42 15.23
CA MET A 338 -16.56 -32.55 14.15
C MET A 338 -16.64 -33.34 12.83
N LYS A 339 -17.63 -33.02 12.01
CA LYS A 339 -17.82 -33.59 10.68
C LYS A 339 -17.92 -32.45 9.66
N PRO A 340 -17.23 -32.53 8.52
CA PRO A 340 -17.36 -31.50 7.50
C PRO A 340 -18.80 -31.44 6.99
N VAL A 341 -19.34 -30.22 6.85
CA VAL A 341 -20.65 -30.01 6.23
C VAL A 341 -20.64 -30.48 4.78
N ALA A 342 -21.79 -31.01 4.32
CA ALA A 342 -21.93 -31.60 2.99
C ALA A 342 -21.69 -30.58 1.86
N ASP A 343 -22.17 -29.35 2.07
CA ASP A 343 -21.98 -28.23 1.13
C ASP A 343 -20.62 -27.54 1.37
N GLY A 344 -20.11 -26.84 0.34
CA GLY A 344 -18.87 -26.08 0.41
C GLY A 344 -17.65 -26.82 -0.13
N GLN A 345 -16.84 -26.08 -0.90
CA GLN A 345 -15.69 -26.63 -1.61
C GLN A 345 -14.44 -26.66 -0.72
N ARG A 346 -13.68 -27.75 -0.77
CA ARG A 346 -12.45 -27.92 0.03
C ARG A 346 -11.34 -28.44 -0.86
N ARG A 347 -10.26 -27.67 -0.99
CA ARG A 347 -9.12 -28.01 -1.84
C ARG A 347 -7.82 -27.85 -1.06
N VAL A 348 -6.95 -28.85 -1.13
CA VAL A 348 -5.57 -28.74 -0.66
C VAL A 348 -4.64 -29.08 -1.80
N THR A 349 -3.69 -28.20 -2.11
CA THR A 349 -2.70 -28.41 -3.17
C THR A 349 -1.30 -28.20 -2.59
N PRO A 350 -0.60 -29.28 -2.19
CA PRO A 350 0.77 -29.19 -1.72
C PRO A 350 1.71 -28.64 -2.79
N GLY A 351 2.74 -27.88 -2.38
CA GLY A 351 3.61 -27.17 -3.31
C GLY A 351 4.59 -28.04 -4.10
N SER A 352 4.82 -29.30 -3.70
CA SER A 352 5.72 -30.21 -4.41
C SER A 352 5.40 -31.68 -4.16
N GLN A 353 5.86 -32.56 -5.06
CA GLN A 353 5.69 -34.00 -4.91
C GLN A 353 6.44 -34.55 -3.68
N ILE A 354 7.61 -33.99 -3.34
CA ILE A 354 8.38 -34.39 -2.15
C ILE A 354 7.58 -34.13 -0.88
N ILE A 355 6.90 -32.98 -0.80
CA ILE A 355 6.02 -32.65 0.32
C ILE A 355 4.81 -33.60 0.33
N VAL A 356 4.19 -33.90 -0.82
CA VAL A 356 3.10 -34.88 -0.90
C VAL A 356 3.53 -36.23 -0.33
N ASP A 357 4.71 -36.71 -0.71
CA ASP A 357 5.22 -38.01 -0.27
C ASP A 357 5.50 -38.02 1.24
N ASN A 358 6.00 -36.91 1.80
CA ASN A 358 6.16 -36.75 3.24
C ASN A 358 4.79 -36.76 3.96
N LEU A 359 3.81 -35.99 3.48
CA LEU A 359 2.46 -35.99 4.05
C LEU A 359 1.82 -37.38 4.01
N LYS A 360 2.00 -38.15 2.92
CA LYS A 360 1.52 -39.54 2.81
C LYS A 360 2.21 -40.45 3.82
N LYS A 361 3.54 -40.38 3.93
CA LYS A 361 4.33 -41.18 4.87
C LYS A 361 3.86 -41.01 6.32
N HIS A 362 3.43 -39.82 6.69
CA HIS A 362 2.92 -39.50 8.03
C HIS A 362 1.39 -39.63 8.17
N GLY A 363 0.70 -40.16 7.14
CA GLY A 363 -0.76 -40.36 7.13
C GLY A 363 -1.57 -39.06 7.19
N LEU A 364 -0.98 -37.94 6.77
CA LEU A 364 -1.59 -36.60 6.83
C LEU A 364 -2.46 -36.31 5.60
N ILE A 365 -2.19 -36.95 4.46
CA ILE A 365 -3.08 -36.90 3.29
C ILE A 365 -4.47 -37.48 3.64
N ASP A 366 -4.51 -38.64 4.28
CA ASP A 366 -5.74 -39.29 4.73
C ASP A 366 -6.55 -38.40 5.70
N VAL A 367 -5.87 -37.52 6.46
CA VAL A 367 -6.55 -36.56 7.33
C VAL A 367 -7.27 -35.49 6.51
N TYR A 368 -6.61 -34.92 5.50
CA TYR A 368 -7.24 -33.97 4.58
C TYR A 368 -8.46 -34.59 3.90
N GLU A 369 -8.34 -35.80 3.37
CA GLU A 369 -9.43 -36.50 2.69
C GLU A 369 -10.61 -36.78 3.63
N ARG A 370 -10.35 -37.25 4.86
CA ARG A 370 -11.41 -37.46 5.87
C ARG A 370 -12.09 -36.16 6.32
N ALA A 371 -11.39 -35.03 6.25
CA ALA A 371 -11.95 -33.70 6.47
C ALA A 371 -12.68 -33.13 5.23
N GLY A 372 -12.78 -33.91 4.15
CA GLY A 372 -13.53 -33.56 2.94
C GLY A 372 -12.73 -32.75 1.92
N PHE A 373 -11.40 -32.62 2.08
CA PHE A 373 -10.57 -31.95 1.09
C PHE A 373 -10.28 -32.84 -0.10
N VAL A 374 -10.38 -32.27 -1.30
CA VAL A 374 -9.79 -32.86 -2.50
C VAL A 374 -8.30 -32.48 -2.54
N VAL A 375 -7.43 -33.47 -2.65
CA VAL A 375 -5.99 -33.26 -2.78
C VAL A 375 -5.63 -33.02 -4.25
N GLY A 376 -5.06 -31.86 -4.55
CA GLY A 376 -4.60 -31.46 -5.87
C GLY A 376 -3.19 -31.96 -6.19
N ALA A 377 -2.89 -32.05 -7.48
CA ALA A 377 -1.51 -32.25 -7.95
C ALA A 377 -0.68 -30.97 -7.71
N PRO A 378 0.63 -31.07 -7.46
CA PRO A 378 1.47 -29.88 -7.25
C PRO A 378 1.31 -28.85 -8.38
N GLY A 379 1.13 -27.59 -8.02
CA GLY A 379 0.89 -26.49 -8.95
C GLY A 379 0.17 -25.30 -8.31
N CYS A 380 0.05 -24.19 -9.03
CA CYS A 380 -0.51 -22.94 -8.50
C CYS A 380 -2.01 -23.02 -8.16
N SER A 381 -2.79 -23.87 -8.85
CA SER A 381 -4.23 -24.10 -8.60
C SER A 381 -5.01 -22.77 -8.53
N PHE A 382 -5.88 -22.60 -7.53
CA PHE A 382 -6.71 -21.41 -7.34
C PHE A 382 -5.94 -20.08 -7.19
N CYS A 383 -4.63 -20.10 -6.88
CA CYS A 383 -3.84 -18.89 -6.65
C CYS A 383 -3.92 -17.87 -7.79
N LEU A 384 -3.95 -18.36 -9.03
CA LEU A 384 -4.06 -17.56 -10.26
C LEU A 384 -5.39 -17.73 -10.98
N GLY A 385 -6.14 -18.79 -10.70
CA GLY A 385 -7.41 -19.09 -11.37
C GLY A 385 -7.27 -19.35 -12.88
N ILE A 386 -6.15 -19.91 -13.33
CA ILE A 386 -5.86 -20.15 -14.77
C ILE A 386 -5.58 -21.62 -15.15
N ALA A 387 -5.46 -22.51 -14.15
CA ALA A 387 -5.25 -23.94 -14.36
C ALA A 387 -6.62 -24.65 -14.41
N ALA A 388 -6.74 -25.82 -13.78
CA ALA A 388 -8.00 -26.55 -13.68
C ALA A 388 -8.95 -26.02 -12.60
N ASP A 389 -8.44 -25.26 -11.62
CA ASP A 389 -9.22 -24.75 -10.49
C ASP A 389 -9.46 -23.24 -10.64
N VAL A 390 -10.74 -22.83 -10.70
CA VAL A 390 -11.18 -21.45 -10.84
C VAL A 390 -12.42 -21.24 -9.96
N ALA A 391 -12.40 -20.20 -9.11
CA ALA A 391 -13.55 -19.89 -8.26
C ALA A 391 -14.71 -19.29 -9.07
N GLY A 392 -15.93 -19.65 -8.68
CA GLY A 392 -17.17 -19.15 -9.27
C GLY A 392 -17.46 -17.69 -8.92
N GLU A 393 -18.38 -17.10 -9.67
CA GLU A 393 -18.84 -15.73 -9.46
C GLU A 393 -19.60 -15.61 -8.12
N ASN A 394 -19.29 -14.58 -7.33
CA ASN A 394 -19.81 -14.33 -5.98
C ASN A 394 -19.44 -15.37 -4.91
N GLU A 395 -18.68 -16.41 -5.23
CA GLU A 395 -18.20 -17.37 -4.21
C GLU A 395 -17.23 -16.69 -3.25
N VAL A 396 -17.46 -16.88 -1.95
CA VAL A 396 -16.61 -16.38 -0.86
C VAL A 396 -15.65 -17.47 -0.40
N TRP A 397 -14.36 -17.25 -0.65
CA TRP A 397 -13.30 -18.20 -0.33
C TRP A 397 -12.44 -17.73 0.84
N LEU A 398 -11.97 -18.68 1.64
CA LEU A 398 -10.86 -18.48 2.57
C LEU A 398 -9.66 -19.30 2.08
N SER A 399 -8.53 -18.63 1.83
CA SER A 399 -7.39 -19.20 1.13
C SER A 399 -6.07 -18.92 1.85
N SER A 400 -5.13 -19.86 1.81
CA SER A 400 -3.77 -19.65 2.30
C SER A 400 -2.82 -18.97 1.30
N GLN A 401 -3.32 -18.55 0.13
CA GLN A 401 -2.54 -17.85 -0.90
C GLN A 401 -2.11 -16.43 -0.48
N ASN A 402 -1.30 -15.75 -1.29
CA ASN A 402 -0.75 -14.42 -1.03
C ASN A 402 -1.58 -13.23 -1.53
N ARG A 403 -2.39 -13.39 -2.59
CA ARG A 403 -3.14 -12.29 -3.22
C ARG A 403 -4.65 -12.51 -3.22
N ASN A 404 -5.39 -11.46 -2.93
CA ASN A 404 -6.86 -11.42 -2.97
C ASN A 404 -7.44 -10.24 -3.78
N TYR A 405 -6.69 -9.74 -4.76
CA TYR A 405 -7.19 -8.73 -5.67
C TYR A 405 -8.43 -9.22 -6.45
N ARG A 406 -9.20 -8.26 -6.97
CA ARG A 406 -10.41 -8.55 -7.77
C ARG A 406 -10.08 -9.50 -8.91
N ASN A 407 -10.94 -10.50 -9.14
CA ASN A 407 -10.83 -11.48 -10.21
C ASN A 407 -9.60 -12.41 -10.16
N ARG A 408 -8.79 -12.36 -9.08
CA ARG A 408 -7.53 -13.13 -9.00
C ARG A 408 -7.73 -14.65 -8.96
N MET A 409 -8.73 -15.12 -8.22
CA MET A 409 -9.03 -16.55 -8.04
C MET A 409 -10.06 -17.07 -9.07
N GLY A 410 -10.69 -16.15 -9.80
CA GLY A 410 -11.81 -16.38 -10.70
C GLY A 410 -12.65 -15.11 -10.83
N ARG A 411 -13.30 -14.92 -11.99
CA ARG A 411 -14.08 -13.70 -12.27
C ARG A 411 -15.21 -13.54 -11.26
N GLY A 412 -15.28 -12.38 -10.60
CA GLY A 412 -16.31 -12.05 -9.61
C GLY A 412 -16.22 -12.82 -8.28
N SER A 413 -15.17 -13.63 -8.08
CA SER A 413 -14.93 -14.33 -6.81
C SER A 413 -14.42 -13.38 -5.72
N ILE A 414 -14.69 -13.73 -4.46
CA ILE A 414 -14.27 -13.00 -3.26
C ILE A 414 -13.28 -13.89 -2.51
N ALA A 415 -11.99 -13.59 -2.58
CA ALA A 415 -10.96 -14.34 -1.86
C ALA A 415 -10.56 -13.60 -0.57
N ASN A 416 -10.52 -14.30 0.56
CA ASN A 416 -9.95 -13.82 1.82
C ASN A 416 -8.70 -14.64 2.13
N LEU A 417 -7.67 -14.02 2.69
CA LEU A 417 -6.38 -14.69 2.95
C LEU A 417 -6.25 -15.01 4.43
N ALA A 418 -5.77 -16.21 4.76
CA ALA A 418 -5.48 -16.61 6.14
C ALA A 418 -4.33 -17.63 6.19
N SER A 419 -3.92 -18.04 7.39
CA SER A 419 -3.00 -19.16 7.58
C SER A 419 -3.69 -20.51 7.30
N ALA A 420 -2.89 -21.53 6.95
CA ALA A 420 -3.41 -22.88 6.65
C ALA A 420 -4.20 -23.47 7.83
N ILE A 421 -3.78 -23.19 9.07
CA ILE A 421 -4.49 -23.61 10.29
C ILE A 421 -5.87 -22.95 10.43
N THR A 422 -6.01 -21.68 10.05
CA THR A 422 -7.28 -20.95 10.08
C THR A 422 -8.22 -21.48 9.01
N VAL A 423 -7.70 -21.74 7.80
CA VAL A 423 -8.47 -22.38 6.71
C VAL A 423 -8.92 -23.78 7.12
N ALA A 424 -8.02 -24.58 7.71
CA ALA A 424 -8.32 -25.92 8.19
C ALA A 424 -9.46 -25.93 9.22
N ALA A 425 -9.37 -25.10 10.27
CA ALA A 425 -10.43 -24.99 11.28
C ALA A 425 -11.77 -24.55 10.67
N SER A 426 -11.73 -23.58 9.75
CA SER A 426 -12.93 -23.01 9.10
C SER A 426 -13.64 -23.99 8.15
N SER A 427 -12.91 -24.97 7.62
CA SER A 427 -13.43 -25.90 6.60
C SER A 427 -14.55 -26.83 7.09
N PHE A 428 -14.67 -27.07 8.39
CA PHE A 428 -15.68 -27.99 8.91
C PHE A 428 -17.09 -27.41 8.83
N THR A 429 -17.24 -26.12 9.14
CA THR A 429 -18.52 -25.40 9.22
C THR A 429 -18.77 -24.49 8.03
N MET A 430 -17.75 -24.27 7.17
CA MET A 430 -17.78 -23.24 6.13
C MET A 430 -18.04 -21.84 6.69
N GLU A 431 -17.42 -21.59 7.84
CA GLU A 431 -17.41 -20.32 8.53
C GLU A 431 -16.00 -20.03 9.03
N VAL A 432 -15.56 -18.77 8.95
CA VAL A 432 -14.28 -18.38 9.55
C VAL A 432 -14.28 -18.75 11.03
N THR A 433 -13.33 -19.61 11.40
CA THR A 433 -13.25 -20.22 12.73
C THR A 433 -11.87 -20.00 13.33
N ASP A 434 -11.83 -19.65 14.61
CA ASP A 434 -10.58 -19.50 15.36
C ASP A 434 -9.88 -20.86 15.53
N PRO A 435 -8.63 -21.02 15.04
CA PRO A 435 -7.90 -22.27 15.16
C PRO A 435 -7.31 -22.53 16.55
N ARG A 436 -7.22 -21.52 17.43
CA ARG A 436 -6.53 -21.63 18.74
C ARG A 436 -7.04 -22.74 19.66
N PRO A 437 -8.36 -23.03 19.74
CA PRO A 437 -8.84 -24.17 20.53
C PRO A 437 -8.29 -25.52 20.05
N PHE A 438 -8.12 -25.70 18.74
CA PHE A 438 -7.63 -26.95 18.14
C PHE A 438 -6.11 -27.07 18.19
N LEU A 439 -5.39 -25.94 18.13
CA LEU A 439 -3.93 -25.92 18.28
C LEU A 439 -3.46 -26.51 19.62
N LYS A 440 -4.25 -26.38 20.69
CA LYS A 440 -3.95 -26.96 22.00
C LYS A 440 -4.06 -28.50 22.03
N LEU A 441 -4.66 -29.08 21.01
CA LEU A 441 -4.99 -30.51 20.92
C LEU A 441 -4.13 -31.25 19.88
N ILE A 442 -3.21 -30.56 19.21
CA ILE A 442 -2.37 -31.17 18.18
C ILE A 442 -1.37 -32.16 18.80
N ASP A 443 -1.06 -33.21 18.04
CA ASP A 443 0.00 -34.14 18.38
C ASP A 443 1.37 -33.54 18.02
N VAL A 444 2.06 -33.03 19.03
CA VAL A 444 3.37 -32.39 18.89
C VAL A 444 4.46 -33.39 18.48
N GLU A 445 4.35 -34.66 18.88
CA GLU A 445 5.31 -35.69 18.47
C GLU A 445 5.16 -36.00 16.98
N LYS A 446 3.92 -36.13 16.51
CA LYS A 446 3.62 -36.30 15.09
C LYS A 446 4.06 -35.08 14.27
N PHE A 447 3.87 -33.86 14.78
CA PHE A 447 4.41 -32.64 14.16
C PHE A 447 5.93 -32.70 14.00
N ASN A 448 6.66 -32.95 15.10
CA ASN A 448 8.12 -33.01 15.09
C ASN A 448 8.67 -34.18 14.25
N SER A 449 7.89 -35.24 14.05
CA SER A 449 8.24 -36.36 13.18
C SER A 449 8.13 -36.00 11.69
N ALA A 450 7.09 -35.25 11.31
CA ALA A 450 6.87 -34.80 9.93
C ALA A 450 7.73 -33.59 9.54
N VAL A 451 8.02 -32.70 10.50
CA VAL A 451 8.85 -31.50 10.33
C VAL A 451 9.94 -31.48 11.41
N PRO A 452 10.99 -32.28 11.26
CA PRO A 452 12.02 -32.41 12.29
C PRO A 452 12.81 -31.12 12.48
N LYS A 453 12.99 -30.75 13.75
CA LYS A 453 13.91 -29.68 14.13
C LYS A 453 15.34 -30.21 14.06
N TYR A 454 16.20 -29.46 13.38
CA TYR A 454 17.60 -29.81 13.25
C TYR A 454 18.46 -29.14 14.33
N PRO A 455 19.53 -29.82 14.80
CA PRO A 455 20.50 -29.18 15.67
C PRO A 455 21.16 -28.01 14.95
N SER A 456 21.43 -26.94 15.71
CA SER A 456 22.13 -25.76 15.24
C SER A 456 23.47 -26.13 14.60
N VAL A 457 23.75 -25.58 13.41
CA VAL A 457 25.02 -25.73 12.72
C VAL A 457 25.77 -24.39 12.80
N PRO A 458 26.96 -24.33 13.42
CA PRO A 458 27.73 -23.10 13.53
C PRO A 458 28.00 -22.46 12.16
N ILE A 459 27.99 -21.14 12.10
CA ILE A 459 28.27 -20.36 10.89
C ILE A 459 29.48 -19.46 11.09
N THR A 460 30.15 -19.15 9.99
CA THR A 460 31.21 -18.13 9.93
C THR A 460 30.68 -16.93 9.17
N ILE A 461 30.57 -15.78 9.84
CA ILE A 461 30.18 -14.52 9.19
C ILE A 461 31.33 -14.05 8.29
N SER A 462 31.00 -13.72 7.05
CA SER A 462 31.92 -13.24 6.03
C SER A 462 31.72 -11.74 5.80
N GLU A 463 32.76 -11.07 5.31
CA GLU A 463 32.68 -9.73 4.74
C GLU A 463 32.67 -9.82 3.20
N PRO A 464 32.02 -8.88 2.49
CA PRO A 464 31.91 -8.95 1.04
C PRO A 464 33.29 -8.83 0.38
N ALA A 465 33.55 -9.68 -0.60
CA ALA A 465 34.83 -9.74 -1.30
C ALA A 465 34.64 -9.65 -2.82
N PRO A 466 34.21 -8.47 -3.34
CA PRO A 466 34.05 -8.28 -4.79
C PRO A 466 35.35 -8.42 -5.57
N GLU A 467 35.22 -8.74 -6.85
CA GLU A 467 36.31 -8.63 -7.81
C GLU A 467 36.63 -7.14 -8.06
N LEU A 468 37.70 -6.64 -7.44
CA LEU A 468 38.21 -5.29 -7.65
C LEU A 468 39.18 -5.25 -8.84
N PRO A 469 39.19 -4.18 -9.68
CA PRO A 469 40.19 -4.00 -10.72
C PRO A 469 41.61 -4.01 -10.12
N VAL A 470 42.51 -4.83 -10.69
CA VAL A 470 43.93 -4.76 -10.33
C VAL A 470 44.49 -3.45 -10.87
N ALA A 471 45.17 -2.66 -10.03
CA ALA A 471 45.88 -1.46 -10.48
C ALA A 471 47.02 -1.87 -11.42
N SER A 472 46.73 -2.00 -12.72
CA SER A 472 47.74 -2.25 -13.74
C SER A 472 48.41 -0.94 -14.11
N THR A 473 49.71 -0.87 -13.88
CA THR A 473 50.62 0.04 -14.56
C THR A 473 50.63 -0.30 -16.06
N GLU A 474 50.40 0.72 -16.90
CA GLU A 474 50.63 0.79 -18.36
C GLU A 474 49.53 0.32 -19.35
N GLU A 475 49.08 1.30 -20.14
CA GLU A 475 48.85 1.30 -21.61
C GLU A 475 47.90 0.28 -22.27
N GLY A 476 46.86 -0.17 -21.57
CA GLY A 476 45.64 -0.70 -22.19
C GLY A 476 44.46 0.23 -21.94
N GLY A 477 44.08 1.06 -22.93
CA GLY A 477 42.89 1.93 -22.83
C GLY A 477 41.66 1.14 -22.38
N ASN A 478 40.91 1.69 -21.42
CA ASN A 478 39.74 1.04 -20.83
C ASN A 478 38.60 1.01 -21.88
N ALA A 479 38.62 0.02 -22.76
CA ALA A 479 37.74 -0.08 -23.94
C ALA A 479 36.24 -0.05 -23.60
N ASP A 480 35.85 -0.47 -22.39
CA ASP A 480 34.48 -0.35 -21.90
C ASP A 480 34.12 1.10 -21.55
N ALA A 481 35.04 1.86 -20.95
CA ALA A 481 34.85 3.27 -20.64
C ALA A 481 34.83 4.15 -21.91
N GLU A 482 35.67 3.83 -22.89
CA GLU A 482 35.63 4.48 -24.22
C GLU A 482 34.31 4.18 -24.95
N ALA A 483 33.84 2.92 -24.93
CA ALA A 483 32.54 2.55 -25.47
C ALA A 483 31.37 3.23 -24.74
N ALA A 484 31.47 3.38 -23.41
CA ALA A 484 30.47 4.06 -22.59
C ALA A 484 30.42 5.57 -22.88
N ALA A 485 31.58 6.20 -23.14
CA ALA A 485 31.66 7.61 -23.54
C ALA A 485 31.03 7.87 -24.92
N GLY A 486 31.03 6.87 -25.81
CA GLY A 486 30.41 6.93 -27.14
C GLY A 486 28.92 6.58 -27.19
N LEU A 487 28.26 6.33 -26.05
CA LEU A 487 26.81 6.10 -26.00
C LEU A 487 26.05 7.42 -26.09
N GLU A 488 25.12 7.50 -27.04
CA GLU A 488 24.25 8.66 -27.21
C GLU A 488 23.30 8.83 -26.00
N THR A 489 23.00 10.09 -25.70
CA THR A 489 22.02 10.50 -24.68
C THR A 489 20.81 11.14 -25.35
N PHE A 490 19.61 10.87 -24.84
CA PHE A 490 18.38 11.34 -25.48
C PHE A 490 18.24 12.86 -25.36
N SER A 491 18.17 13.57 -26.49
CA SER A 491 18.19 15.04 -26.54
C SER A 491 16.88 15.69 -27.02
N GLY A 492 15.79 14.94 -27.08
CA GLY A 492 14.48 15.40 -27.59
C GLY A 492 13.57 16.07 -26.54
N SER A 493 12.47 16.62 -27.02
CA SER A 493 11.34 17.07 -26.19
C SER A 493 10.06 16.33 -26.60
N ILE A 494 9.22 15.99 -25.63
CA ILE A 494 7.93 15.33 -25.83
C ILE A 494 6.84 16.33 -25.48
N LYS A 495 5.89 16.52 -26.40
CA LYS A 495 4.68 17.31 -26.18
C LYS A 495 3.47 16.41 -26.29
N GLY A 496 2.53 16.60 -25.37
CA GLY A 496 1.32 15.80 -25.26
C GLY A 496 0.32 16.42 -24.32
N ARG A 497 -0.80 15.72 -24.10
CA ARG A 497 -1.77 16.06 -23.06
C ARG A 497 -1.90 14.94 -22.03
N VAL A 498 -2.26 15.34 -20.83
CA VAL A 498 -2.29 14.46 -19.66
C VAL A 498 -3.56 13.60 -19.62
N GLN A 499 -3.42 12.32 -19.26
CA GLN A 499 -4.46 11.48 -18.65
C GLN A 499 -4.07 11.18 -17.20
N VAL A 500 -4.97 11.45 -16.25
CA VAL A 500 -4.68 11.35 -14.81
C VAL A 500 -5.17 10.03 -14.24
N PHE A 501 -4.31 9.39 -13.46
CA PHE A 501 -4.58 8.17 -12.72
C PHE A 501 -4.27 8.36 -11.22
N GLY A 502 -4.93 7.55 -10.38
CA GLY A 502 -4.72 7.57 -8.93
C GLY A 502 -3.50 6.76 -8.49
N ASP A 503 -3.47 6.44 -7.20
CA ASP A 503 -2.48 5.54 -6.61
C ASP A 503 -2.80 4.07 -6.91
N ASN A 504 -1.78 3.21 -6.81
CA ASN A 504 -1.87 1.75 -6.85
C ASN A 504 -2.60 1.20 -8.07
N ILE A 505 -2.39 1.81 -9.23
CA ILE A 505 -2.82 1.24 -10.50
C ILE A 505 -1.96 0.01 -10.79
N ASP A 506 -2.50 -1.17 -10.56
CA ASP A 506 -1.77 -2.42 -10.73
C ASP A 506 -1.66 -2.85 -12.20
N THR A 507 -0.74 -3.77 -12.49
CA THR A 507 -0.53 -4.30 -13.84
C THR A 507 -1.73 -5.05 -14.41
N ASP A 508 -2.61 -5.59 -13.57
CA ASP A 508 -3.83 -6.29 -14.00
C ASP A 508 -4.89 -5.27 -14.48
N ALA A 509 -4.90 -4.06 -13.91
CA ALA A 509 -5.68 -2.92 -14.40
C ALA A 509 -5.16 -2.39 -15.74
N ILE A 510 -3.84 -2.33 -15.94
CA ILE A 510 -3.21 -1.89 -17.20
C ILE A 510 -3.46 -2.93 -18.31
N LEU A 511 -3.21 -4.22 -18.01
CA LEU A 511 -3.40 -5.33 -18.94
C LEU A 511 -4.11 -6.52 -18.27
N PRO A 512 -5.38 -6.80 -18.66
CA PRO A 512 -6.11 -7.94 -18.15
C PRO A 512 -5.40 -9.27 -18.40
N GLY A 513 -5.49 -10.19 -17.44
CA GLY A 513 -4.75 -11.46 -17.46
C GLY A 513 -5.08 -12.39 -18.65
N GLU A 514 -6.25 -12.24 -19.27
CA GLU A 514 -6.64 -13.01 -20.46
C GLU A 514 -5.76 -12.72 -21.69
N PHE A 515 -5.12 -11.55 -21.74
CA PHE A 515 -4.22 -11.14 -22.83
C PHE A 515 -2.73 -11.39 -22.52
N LEU A 516 -2.40 -12.05 -21.40
CA LEU A 516 -1.00 -12.28 -20.98
C LEU A 516 -0.16 -13.06 -22.03
N CYS A 517 -0.83 -13.85 -22.86
CA CYS A 517 -0.18 -14.65 -23.90
C CYS A 517 -0.07 -13.95 -25.26
N GLU A 518 -0.61 -12.74 -25.40
CA GLU A 518 -0.52 -11.91 -26.60
C GLU A 518 0.81 -11.14 -26.62
N ASN A 519 1.40 -11.02 -27.80
CA ASN A 519 2.69 -10.36 -28.02
C ASN A 519 2.65 -9.30 -29.12
N ASP A 520 1.55 -9.19 -29.86
CA ASP A 520 1.36 -8.14 -30.85
C ASP A 520 1.07 -6.80 -30.17
N MET A 521 1.93 -5.81 -30.45
CA MET A 521 1.88 -4.50 -29.79
C MET A 521 0.59 -3.75 -30.10
N GLU A 522 0.10 -3.81 -31.34
CA GLU A 522 -1.13 -3.14 -31.76
C GLU A 522 -2.35 -3.77 -31.08
N THR A 523 -2.40 -5.10 -31.00
CA THR A 523 -3.45 -5.84 -30.30
C THR A 523 -3.46 -5.52 -28.81
N LEU A 524 -2.28 -5.57 -28.16
CA LEU A 524 -2.12 -5.18 -26.75
C LEU A 524 -2.54 -3.72 -26.51
N GLY A 525 -2.24 -2.82 -27.45
CA GLY A 525 -2.67 -1.43 -27.39
C GLY A 525 -4.19 -1.26 -27.33
N LYS A 526 -4.96 -2.09 -28.04
CA LYS A 526 -6.44 -2.03 -28.05
C LYS A 526 -7.07 -2.39 -26.71
N VAL A 527 -6.36 -3.18 -25.90
CA VAL A 527 -6.87 -3.75 -24.66
C VAL A 527 -6.22 -3.13 -23.41
N ALA A 528 -5.40 -2.09 -23.59
CA ALA A 528 -4.86 -1.31 -22.48
C ALA A 528 -6.01 -0.70 -21.67
N PHE A 529 -6.05 -0.97 -20.36
CA PHE A 529 -7.11 -0.56 -19.44
C PHE A 529 -8.54 -1.00 -19.83
N LEU A 530 -8.69 -2.11 -20.57
CA LEU A 530 -9.98 -2.54 -21.14
C LEU A 530 -11.16 -2.54 -20.16
N HIS A 531 -10.95 -2.94 -18.90
CA HIS A 531 -12.02 -3.07 -17.91
C HIS A 531 -12.15 -1.88 -16.96
N THR A 532 -11.14 -1.02 -16.91
CA THR A 532 -11.01 0.06 -15.91
C THR A 532 -11.18 1.43 -16.54
N ASN A 533 -10.63 1.64 -17.73
CA ASN A 533 -10.70 2.87 -18.52
C ASN A 533 -10.87 2.51 -20.02
N PRO A 534 -12.06 2.04 -20.44
CA PRO A 534 -12.27 1.54 -21.81
C PRO A 534 -12.09 2.59 -22.90
N ASP A 535 -12.16 3.88 -22.55
CA ASP A 535 -11.91 5.02 -23.44
C ASP A 535 -10.44 5.47 -23.48
N PHE A 536 -9.54 4.78 -22.76
CA PHE A 536 -8.13 5.15 -22.63
C PHE A 536 -7.43 5.31 -23.98
N ARG A 537 -7.53 4.30 -24.86
CA ARG A 537 -6.87 4.33 -26.16
C ARG A 537 -7.41 5.43 -27.06
N ASP A 538 -8.71 5.67 -27.02
CA ASP A 538 -9.36 6.72 -27.82
C ASP A 538 -8.84 8.10 -27.39
N LYS A 539 -8.66 8.32 -26.09
CA LYS A 539 -8.04 9.53 -25.54
C LYS A 539 -6.57 9.67 -25.93
N VAL A 540 -5.79 8.59 -25.89
CA VAL A 540 -4.39 8.60 -26.35
C VAL A 540 -4.33 8.99 -27.83
N THR A 541 -5.17 8.38 -28.66
CA THR A 541 -5.25 8.67 -30.10
C THR A 541 -5.70 10.11 -30.37
N ALA A 542 -6.56 10.67 -29.51
CA ALA A 542 -6.95 12.08 -29.56
C ALA A 542 -5.84 13.05 -29.13
N GLY A 543 -4.70 12.55 -28.61
CA GLY A 543 -3.53 13.34 -28.20
C GLY A 543 -3.34 13.49 -26.69
N GLN A 544 -4.12 12.80 -25.85
CA GLN A 544 -3.85 12.65 -24.42
C GLN A 544 -2.87 11.49 -24.19
N ASP A 545 -1.65 11.64 -24.69
CA ASP A 545 -0.65 10.59 -24.79
C ASP A 545 0.43 10.62 -23.68
N VAL A 546 0.22 11.43 -22.63
CA VAL A 546 1.06 11.45 -21.42
C VAL A 546 0.24 11.00 -20.22
N VAL A 547 0.72 10.00 -19.51
CA VAL A 547 0.04 9.46 -18.31
C VAL A 547 0.66 10.07 -17.07
N VAL A 548 -0.18 10.63 -16.20
CA VAL A 548 0.22 11.17 -14.90
C VAL A 548 -0.48 10.38 -13.80
N ALA A 549 0.27 9.75 -12.90
CA ALA A 549 -0.27 8.85 -11.88
C ALA A 549 0.26 9.17 -10.47
N GLY A 550 -0.44 8.66 -9.46
CA GLY A 550 -0.03 8.75 -8.07
C GLY A 550 1.12 7.79 -7.70
N HIS A 551 1.13 7.31 -6.47
CA HIS A 551 2.09 6.32 -5.98
C HIS A 551 1.79 4.91 -6.50
N GLY A 552 2.82 4.10 -6.76
CA GLY A 552 2.66 2.68 -7.06
C GLY A 552 2.04 2.38 -8.42
N PHE A 553 2.22 3.23 -9.43
CA PHE A 553 1.77 2.93 -10.79
C PHE A 553 2.50 1.71 -11.36
N GLY A 554 1.76 0.74 -11.88
CA GLY A 554 2.29 -0.54 -12.35
C GLY A 554 2.73 -1.49 -11.23
N CYS A 555 2.14 -1.42 -10.03
CA CYS A 555 2.41 -2.39 -8.97
C CYS A 555 1.83 -3.78 -9.30
N GLY A 556 2.31 -4.83 -8.62
CA GLY A 556 1.77 -6.19 -8.78
C GLY A 556 2.60 -7.11 -9.68
N SER A 557 1.99 -7.68 -10.71
CA SER A 557 2.53 -8.80 -11.49
C SER A 557 3.68 -8.37 -12.42
N SER A 558 4.63 -9.27 -12.71
CA SER A 558 5.83 -8.99 -13.53
C SER A 558 5.59 -8.84 -15.04
N ARG A 559 4.34 -8.60 -15.46
CA ARG A 559 3.88 -8.66 -16.86
C ARG A 559 4.44 -7.50 -17.69
N GLU A 560 5.45 -7.76 -18.50
CA GLU A 560 6.04 -6.77 -19.40
C GLU A 560 5.07 -6.28 -20.49
N GLN A 561 4.08 -7.11 -20.84
CA GLN A 561 3.02 -6.77 -21.79
C GLN A 561 2.22 -5.54 -21.35
N ALA A 562 2.17 -5.22 -20.04
CA ALA A 562 1.55 -3.99 -19.57
C ALA A 562 2.23 -2.74 -20.16
N VAL A 563 3.56 -2.75 -20.25
CA VAL A 563 4.33 -1.66 -20.88
C VAL A 563 4.12 -1.65 -22.38
N THR A 564 4.14 -2.83 -23.02
CA THR A 564 3.88 -2.96 -24.46
C THR A 564 2.49 -2.48 -24.84
N ALA A 565 1.47 -2.73 -24.01
CA ALA A 565 0.12 -2.23 -24.19
C ALA A 565 0.06 -0.70 -24.14
N MET A 566 0.76 -0.06 -23.19
CA MET A 566 0.87 1.40 -23.12
C MET A 566 1.53 1.97 -24.38
N LYS A 567 2.64 1.36 -24.83
CA LYS A 567 3.31 1.76 -26.07
C LYS A 567 2.41 1.59 -27.30
N GLY A 568 1.72 0.45 -27.41
CA GLY A 568 0.80 0.14 -28.50
C GLY A 568 -0.45 1.02 -28.51
N ALA A 569 -0.89 1.50 -27.35
CA ALA A 569 -1.95 2.51 -27.26
C ALA A 569 -1.50 3.87 -27.79
N GLY A 570 -0.18 4.15 -27.80
CA GLY A 570 0.41 5.40 -28.29
C GLY A 570 0.97 6.31 -27.18
N VAL A 571 1.12 5.81 -25.96
CA VAL A 571 1.64 6.60 -24.83
C VAL A 571 3.09 7.00 -25.07
N LYS A 572 3.39 8.29 -24.89
CA LYS A 572 4.73 8.87 -25.09
C LYS A 572 5.54 8.97 -23.79
N ALA A 573 4.88 9.24 -22.66
CA ALA A 573 5.53 9.38 -21.38
C ALA A 573 4.61 8.96 -20.22
N LEU A 574 5.22 8.41 -19.18
CA LEU A 574 4.62 8.10 -17.89
C LEU A 574 5.29 8.98 -16.83
N ILE A 575 4.49 9.67 -16.01
CA ILE A 575 4.97 10.47 -14.89
C ILE A 575 4.20 10.02 -13.65
N ALA A 576 4.90 9.53 -12.62
CA ALA A 576 4.26 9.04 -11.41
C ALA A 576 5.04 9.42 -10.15
N ARG A 577 4.37 9.47 -8.99
CA ARG A 577 5.04 9.75 -7.71
C ARG A 577 6.00 8.62 -7.37
N SER A 578 5.55 7.40 -7.67
CA SER A 578 6.38 6.20 -7.66
C SER A 578 5.82 5.15 -8.62
N PHE A 579 6.69 4.25 -9.07
CA PHE A 579 6.33 3.11 -9.89
C PHE A 579 6.52 1.80 -9.11
N GLY A 580 5.77 0.76 -9.48
CA GLY A 580 6.14 -0.60 -9.10
C GLY A 580 7.51 -0.94 -9.70
N TYR A 581 8.42 -1.52 -8.89
CA TYR A 581 9.81 -1.75 -9.30
C TYR A 581 9.94 -2.58 -10.59
N ILE A 582 9.15 -3.65 -10.72
CA ILE A 582 9.19 -4.51 -11.91
C ILE A 582 8.67 -3.77 -13.13
N PHE A 583 7.60 -2.99 -12.97
CA PHE A 583 7.09 -2.16 -14.04
C PHE A 583 8.10 -1.09 -14.45
N SER A 584 8.86 -0.52 -13.51
CA SER A 584 9.90 0.44 -13.86
C SER A 584 11.03 -0.15 -14.68
N ARG A 585 11.44 -1.37 -14.32
CA ARG A 585 12.39 -2.17 -15.12
C ARG A 585 11.86 -2.39 -16.52
N ASN A 586 10.59 -2.77 -16.65
CA ASN A 586 9.98 -3.03 -17.93
C ASN A 586 9.91 -1.76 -18.80
N TYR A 587 9.46 -0.60 -18.29
CA TYR A 587 9.40 0.59 -19.14
C TYR A 587 10.79 1.04 -19.60
N GLN A 588 11.83 0.87 -18.77
CA GLN A 588 13.21 1.16 -19.15
C GLN A 588 13.70 0.18 -20.23
N ASN A 589 13.48 -1.12 -20.04
CA ASN A 589 13.90 -2.16 -20.97
C ASN A 589 13.25 -2.01 -22.36
N PHE A 590 12.00 -1.57 -22.40
CA PHE A 590 11.24 -1.37 -23.63
C PHE A 590 11.32 0.06 -24.17
N SER A 591 12.12 0.96 -23.58
CA SER A 591 12.25 2.36 -24.00
C SER A 591 10.88 3.06 -24.11
N LEU A 592 10.15 3.06 -22.99
CA LEU A 592 9.04 3.96 -22.71
C LEU A 592 9.51 4.94 -21.63
N LEU A 593 9.34 6.24 -21.87
CA LEU A 593 9.82 7.26 -20.94
C LEU A 593 8.99 7.21 -19.66
N GLY A 594 9.61 6.79 -18.56
CA GLY A 594 9.06 6.89 -17.21
C GLY A 594 9.82 7.91 -16.38
N ILE A 595 9.10 8.81 -15.72
CA ILE A 595 9.66 9.85 -14.86
C ILE A 595 9.03 9.74 -13.47
N GLN A 596 9.87 9.53 -12.47
CA GLN A 596 9.45 9.62 -11.09
C GLN A 596 9.56 11.07 -10.61
N LEU A 597 8.44 11.67 -10.25
CA LEU A 597 8.36 13.05 -9.75
C LEU A 597 7.36 13.08 -8.60
N ASP A 598 7.84 13.42 -7.40
CA ASP A 598 7.01 13.53 -6.21
C ASP A 598 6.95 15.00 -5.78
N ASP A 599 6.10 15.78 -6.46
CA ASP A 599 5.95 17.23 -6.26
C ASP A 599 4.46 17.59 -6.29
N ASP A 600 3.90 18.03 -5.16
CA ASP A 600 2.47 18.33 -5.04
C ASP A 600 2.01 19.40 -6.03
N ARG A 601 2.85 20.40 -6.28
CA ARG A 601 2.53 21.50 -7.18
C ARG A 601 2.43 21.02 -8.62
N PHE A 602 3.29 20.09 -9.04
CA PHE A 602 3.16 19.42 -10.32
C PHE A 602 1.79 18.71 -10.46
N TYR A 603 1.38 17.94 -9.46
CA TYR A 603 0.11 17.20 -9.49
C TYR A 603 -1.13 18.10 -9.42
N GLU A 604 -1.03 19.28 -8.80
CA GLU A 604 -2.09 20.29 -8.85
C GLU A 604 -2.32 20.84 -10.26
N LEU A 605 -1.24 20.96 -11.06
CA LEU A 605 -1.27 21.55 -12.40
C LEU A 605 -1.52 20.51 -13.50
N ALA A 606 -0.98 19.30 -13.36
CA ALA A 606 -1.09 18.20 -14.31
C ALA A 606 -2.47 17.50 -14.23
N LYS A 607 -3.54 18.27 -14.49
CA LYS A 607 -4.93 17.78 -14.53
C LYS A 607 -5.25 17.11 -15.86
N GLU A 608 -6.38 16.40 -15.90
CA GLU A 608 -6.89 15.76 -17.10
C GLU A 608 -6.89 16.73 -18.29
N ASN A 609 -6.33 16.28 -19.42
CA ASN A 609 -6.18 17.02 -20.67
C ASN A 609 -5.30 18.29 -20.59
N ALA A 610 -4.52 18.49 -19.53
CA ALA A 610 -3.54 19.59 -19.47
C ALA A 610 -2.43 19.39 -20.51
N ASP A 611 -1.99 20.47 -21.15
CA ASP A 611 -0.81 20.45 -22.02
C ASP A 611 0.46 20.30 -21.19
N ILE A 612 1.32 19.38 -21.59
CA ILE A 612 2.57 19.07 -20.90
C ILE A 612 3.70 18.94 -21.91
N THR A 613 4.84 19.53 -21.57
CA THR A 613 6.08 19.40 -22.35
C THR A 613 7.17 18.82 -21.46
N VAL A 614 7.71 17.67 -21.84
CA VAL A 614 8.85 17.05 -21.19
C VAL A 614 10.10 17.36 -22.00
N ASN A 615 11.04 18.08 -21.40
CA ASN A 615 12.31 18.41 -22.01
C ASN A 615 13.44 17.59 -21.38
N MET A 616 14.00 16.69 -22.17
CA MET A 616 15.08 15.80 -21.71
C MET A 616 16.40 16.59 -21.57
N LYS A 617 16.61 17.61 -22.41
CA LYS A 617 17.73 18.54 -22.28
C LYS A 617 17.47 19.49 -21.09
N GLY A 618 18.12 19.20 -19.97
CA GLY A 618 17.94 19.92 -18.70
C GLY A 618 17.03 19.20 -17.70
N ARG A 619 16.37 18.10 -18.12
CA ARG A 619 15.50 17.23 -17.31
C ARG A 619 14.39 18.00 -16.62
N THR A 620 13.55 18.64 -17.44
CA THR A 620 12.45 19.48 -16.97
C THR A 620 11.11 19.08 -17.56
N ILE A 621 10.05 19.35 -16.82
CA ILE A 621 8.66 19.18 -17.24
C ILE A 621 7.98 20.55 -17.12
N GLU A 622 7.37 21.01 -18.20
CA GLU A 622 6.58 22.24 -18.24
C GLU A 622 5.09 21.90 -18.26
N VAL A 623 4.34 22.42 -17.28
CA VAL A 623 2.88 22.29 -17.19
C VAL A 623 2.31 23.51 -16.48
N GLY A 624 1.19 24.05 -16.97
CA GLY A 624 0.53 25.19 -16.33
C GLY A 624 1.40 26.46 -16.20
N CYS A 625 2.32 26.70 -17.14
CA CYS A 625 3.32 27.77 -17.12
C CYS A 625 4.38 27.67 -16.00
N GLU A 626 4.50 26.51 -15.34
CA GLU A 626 5.55 26.22 -14.35
C GLU A 626 6.49 25.12 -14.87
N THR A 627 7.71 25.10 -14.32
CA THR A 627 8.77 24.16 -14.71
C THR A 627 9.22 23.34 -13.50
N PHE A 628 9.15 22.03 -13.63
CA PHE A 628 9.54 21.05 -12.62
C PHE A 628 10.80 20.31 -13.08
N ARG A 629 11.72 20.01 -12.17
CA ARG A 629 12.93 19.24 -12.49
C ARG A 629 12.77 17.80 -12.06
N PHE A 630 13.24 16.86 -12.88
CA PHE A 630 13.25 15.44 -12.53
C PHE A 630 14.66 14.87 -12.57
N ASN A 631 14.83 13.74 -11.87
CA ASN A 631 16.08 12.98 -11.84
C ASN A 631 15.99 11.77 -12.76
N MET A 632 17.07 11.47 -13.46
CA MET A 632 17.23 10.29 -14.30
C MET A 632 18.70 9.89 -14.29
N SER A 633 19.01 8.62 -14.13
CA SER A 633 20.39 8.13 -14.20
C SER A 633 20.88 8.15 -15.65
N LEU A 634 22.20 8.27 -15.83
CA LEU A 634 22.82 8.18 -17.15
C LEU A 634 22.52 6.82 -17.83
N PHE A 635 22.42 5.75 -17.05
CA PHE A 635 22.04 4.43 -17.54
C PHE A 635 20.63 4.41 -18.13
N GLU A 636 19.63 4.97 -17.43
CA GLU A 636 18.25 5.07 -17.93
C GLU A 636 18.18 5.90 -19.22
N GLU A 637 18.92 6.99 -19.27
CA GLU A 637 19.00 7.87 -20.45
C GLU A 637 19.63 7.15 -21.65
N ARG A 638 20.67 6.34 -21.43
CA ARG A 638 21.29 5.50 -22.46
C ARG A 638 20.39 4.37 -22.93
N LEU A 639 19.64 3.71 -22.03
CA LEU A 639 18.64 2.71 -22.40
C LEU A 639 17.56 3.33 -23.29
N LEU A 640 17.05 4.50 -22.89
CA LEU A 640 16.03 5.22 -23.65
C LEU A 640 16.55 5.59 -25.04
N ALA A 641 17.72 6.26 -25.11
CA ALA A 641 18.35 6.67 -26.37
C ALA A 641 18.72 5.49 -27.28
N GLY A 642 19.18 4.38 -26.68
CA GLY A 642 19.51 3.15 -27.38
C GLY A 642 18.31 2.37 -27.89
N GLY A 643 17.07 2.80 -27.62
CA GLY A 643 15.86 2.08 -28.04
C GLY A 643 15.53 0.86 -27.17
N GLY A 644 16.10 0.78 -25.97
CA GLY A 644 15.85 -0.27 -24.98
C GLY A 644 17.00 -1.25 -24.83
N ILE A 645 16.75 -2.30 -24.04
CA ILE A 645 17.78 -3.26 -23.65
C ILE A 645 18.24 -4.14 -24.83
N MET A 646 17.31 -4.50 -25.72
CA MET A 646 17.56 -5.41 -26.84
C MET A 646 18.48 -4.83 -27.92
N PRO A 647 18.26 -3.60 -28.42
CA PRO A 647 19.21 -2.99 -29.36
C PRO A 647 20.60 -2.78 -28.75
N LEU A 648 20.68 -2.41 -27.47
CA LEU A 648 21.97 -2.28 -26.79
C LEU A 648 22.66 -3.64 -26.62
N TYR A 649 21.93 -4.72 -26.31
CA TYR A 649 22.48 -6.07 -26.32
C TYR A 649 23.02 -6.43 -27.71
N LYS A 650 22.31 -6.14 -28.80
CA LYS A 650 22.81 -6.38 -30.17
C LYS A 650 24.11 -5.62 -30.46
N LYS A 651 24.33 -4.47 -29.83
CA LYS A 651 25.54 -3.66 -29.98
C LYS A 651 26.71 -4.14 -29.13
N PHE A 652 26.48 -4.56 -27.88
CA PHE A 652 27.56 -4.84 -26.91
C PHE A 652 27.66 -6.30 -26.43
N GLY A 653 26.68 -7.14 -26.76
CA GLY A 653 26.59 -8.52 -26.30
C GLY A 653 26.68 -8.63 -24.77
N ASN A 654 27.53 -9.53 -24.29
CA ASN A 654 27.72 -9.79 -22.86
C ASN A 654 28.34 -8.62 -22.08
N ARG A 655 28.93 -7.62 -22.77
CA ARG A 655 29.50 -6.43 -22.11
C ARG A 655 28.45 -5.34 -21.86
N LEU A 656 27.19 -5.55 -22.25
CA LEU A 656 26.12 -4.55 -22.18
C LEU A 656 26.11 -3.77 -20.86
N PHE A 657 25.92 -4.47 -19.73
CA PHE A 657 25.75 -3.77 -18.45
C PHE A 657 27.06 -3.17 -17.96
N ARG A 658 28.20 -3.84 -18.20
CA ARG A 658 29.52 -3.30 -17.87
C ARG A 658 29.79 -1.96 -18.54
N VAL A 659 29.36 -1.78 -19.79
CA VAL A 659 29.47 -0.52 -20.54
C VAL A 659 28.39 0.48 -20.11
N ALA A 660 27.13 0.03 -20.06
CA ALA A 660 25.99 0.94 -19.91
C ALA A 660 25.94 1.61 -18.53
N VAL A 661 26.38 0.93 -17.45
CA VAL A 661 26.32 1.46 -16.07
C VAL A 661 27.49 2.38 -15.72
N GLN A 662 28.59 2.38 -16.49
CA GLN A 662 29.76 3.21 -16.19
C GLN A 662 29.46 4.70 -16.33
N ASP A 663 29.84 5.50 -15.33
CA ASP A 663 29.77 6.96 -15.40
C ASP A 663 31.18 7.56 -15.62
N PRO A 664 31.51 8.00 -16.84
CA PRO A 664 32.83 8.56 -17.15
C PRO A 664 33.17 9.84 -16.36
N ALA A 665 32.17 10.52 -15.78
CA ALA A 665 32.39 11.74 -15.00
C ALA A 665 32.78 11.45 -13.54
N ALA A 666 32.47 10.26 -13.02
CA ALA A 666 32.80 9.88 -11.64
C ALA A 666 34.31 9.60 -11.43
N ASP A 667 35.01 9.14 -12.47
CA ASP A 667 36.44 8.76 -12.41
C ASP A 667 37.43 9.95 -12.52
N LYS A 668 36.97 11.17 -12.83
CA LYS A 668 37.84 12.36 -12.87
C LYS A 668 38.09 13.00 -11.50
N GLY A 669 37.60 12.37 -10.44
CA GLY A 669 37.63 12.88 -9.06
C GLY A 669 38.72 12.33 -8.16
N SER A 670 39.85 11.80 -8.65
CA SER A 670 41.07 11.64 -7.84
C SER A 670 42.28 11.29 -8.70
N CYS A 671 42.90 12.29 -9.32
CA CYS A 671 44.31 12.15 -9.71
C CYS A 671 44.97 13.52 -9.62
N GLY A 672 45.79 13.69 -8.58
CA GLY A 672 46.58 14.90 -8.40
C GLY A 672 47.60 14.99 -9.53
N SER A 673 47.50 16.04 -10.35
CA SER A 673 48.60 16.51 -11.16
C SER A 673 49.07 17.86 -10.63
N SER A 674 50.20 17.81 -9.93
CA SER A 674 51.05 18.95 -9.68
C SER A 674 51.49 19.56 -11.01
N GLY A 675 50.95 20.74 -11.33
CA GLY A 675 51.36 21.52 -12.49
C GLY A 675 51.15 23.00 -12.19
N ALA A 676 52.22 23.68 -11.81
CA ALA A 676 52.24 25.11 -11.58
C ALA A 676 51.86 25.86 -12.87
N CYS A 677 50.87 26.74 -12.79
CA CYS A 677 50.74 27.84 -13.74
C CYS A 677 50.19 29.08 -13.02
N SER A 678 51.00 30.13 -12.99
CA SER A 678 50.72 31.42 -12.38
C SER A 678 49.76 32.23 -13.23
N SER A 679 48.71 32.80 -12.63
CA SER A 679 48.14 34.07 -13.08
C SER A 679 47.24 34.70 -12.02
N LYS A 680 47.78 35.77 -11.41
CA LYS A 680 47.16 37.01 -10.96
C LYS A 680 45.80 36.94 -10.25
N GLU A 681 45.86 37.33 -8.99
CA GLU A 681 44.79 37.83 -8.13
C GLU A 681 43.98 38.96 -8.82
N GLU A 682 42.67 38.76 -8.88
CA GLU A 682 41.68 39.84 -8.75
C GLU A 682 40.63 39.37 -7.74
N GLU A 683 40.60 39.99 -6.56
CA GLU A 683 39.45 39.91 -5.64
C GLU A 683 38.22 40.53 -6.31
N PRO A 684 37.02 40.02 -5.98
CA PRO A 684 36.11 40.94 -5.32
C PRO A 684 35.38 40.33 -4.12
N ALA A 685 35.48 41.07 -3.02
CA ALA A 685 34.40 41.56 -2.17
C ALA A 685 33.42 40.56 -1.54
N SER A 686 33.51 40.52 -0.21
CA SER A 686 32.57 39.99 0.77
C SER A 686 31.11 40.49 0.60
N ALA A 687 30.21 39.56 0.32
CA ALA A 687 28.81 39.48 0.78
C ALA A 687 28.29 38.12 0.26
N VAL A 688 27.95 37.12 1.06
CA VAL A 688 26.72 37.01 1.84
C VAL A 688 26.94 35.86 2.84
N ALA A 689 26.96 36.17 4.14
CA ALA A 689 26.72 35.21 5.19
C ALA A 689 25.20 35.14 5.40
N GLY A 690 24.57 33.99 5.10
CA GLY A 690 23.15 33.78 5.42
C GLY A 690 22.40 32.85 4.47
N ALA A 691 22.81 31.59 4.36
CA ALA A 691 21.99 30.52 3.77
C ALA A 691 22.21 29.20 4.54
N SER A 692 21.79 29.18 5.80
CA SER A 692 21.69 27.96 6.62
C SER A 692 20.29 27.86 7.24
N LYS A 693 19.24 27.90 6.42
CA LYS A 693 17.85 27.68 6.82
C LYS A 693 17.06 27.11 5.65
N ASP A 694 17.18 25.82 5.36
CA ASP A 694 16.19 25.10 4.52
C ASP A 694 16.12 23.59 4.77
N LEU A 695 16.61 23.09 5.92
CA LEU A 695 16.29 21.73 6.39
C LEU A 695 15.00 21.67 7.23
N SER A 696 14.52 22.80 7.75
CA SER A 696 13.30 22.84 8.57
C SER A 696 12.02 22.70 7.73
N CYS A 697 12.02 23.17 6.48
CA CYS A 697 10.86 23.13 5.58
C CYS A 697 10.44 21.68 5.25
N VAL A 698 11.41 20.82 4.92
CA VAL A 698 11.15 19.40 4.58
C VAL A 698 10.74 18.59 5.82
N GLN A 699 11.36 18.84 6.97
CA GLN A 699 10.97 18.20 8.23
C GLN A 699 9.58 18.64 8.70
N ASP A 700 9.21 19.91 8.48
CA ASP A 700 7.88 20.41 8.81
C ASP A 700 6.82 19.85 7.85
N LEU A 701 7.12 19.71 6.56
CA LEU A 701 6.23 19.09 5.57
C LEU A 701 6.03 17.59 5.83
N HIS A 702 7.10 16.87 6.18
CA HIS A 702 7.04 15.45 6.56
C HIS A 702 6.25 15.25 7.86
N LYS A 703 6.41 16.13 8.86
CA LYS A 703 5.56 16.13 10.07
C LYS A 703 4.10 16.41 9.73
N LEU A 704 3.82 17.36 8.84
CA LEU A 704 2.47 17.67 8.35
C LEU A 704 1.81 16.47 7.65
N LEU A 705 2.55 15.74 6.82
CA LEU A 705 2.08 14.54 6.11
C LEU A 705 1.82 13.37 7.08
N LEU A 706 2.73 13.13 8.03
CA LEU A 706 2.54 12.15 9.10
C LEU A 706 1.32 12.50 9.97
N GLN A 707 1.07 13.79 10.21
CA GLN A 707 -0.09 14.29 10.95
C GLN A 707 -1.42 14.19 10.16
N ALA A 708 -1.36 14.27 8.82
CA ALA A 708 -2.54 14.15 7.94
C ALA A 708 -2.87 12.69 7.55
N THR A 709 -1.92 11.77 7.69
CA THR A 709 -2.07 10.34 7.34
C THR A 709 -3.31 9.67 7.97
N PRO A 710 -3.66 9.89 9.25
CA PRO A 710 -4.85 9.26 9.81
C PRO A 710 -6.16 9.85 9.27
N LEU A 711 -6.13 11.04 8.66
CA LEU A 711 -7.30 11.69 8.06
C LEU A 711 -7.54 11.21 6.62
N ILE A 712 -6.49 10.83 5.87
CA ILE A 712 -6.57 10.24 4.53
C ILE A 712 -7.24 8.85 4.56
N HIS A 713 -7.07 8.12 5.67
CA HIS A 713 -7.67 6.79 5.90
C HIS A 713 -9.20 6.77 5.72
N TYR A 714 -9.90 7.87 5.99
CA TYR A 714 -11.36 7.95 5.86
C TYR A 714 -11.87 7.89 4.42
N ARG A 715 -10.99 8.15 3.45
CA ARG A 715 -11.25 7.90 2.02
C ARG A 715 -11.47 6.42 1.74
N MET A 716 -10.79 5.57 2.50
CA MET A 716 -10.85 4.11 2.38
C MET A 716 -11.97 3.51 3.21
N THR A 717 -12.11 3.90 4.48
CA THR A 717 -13.08 3.29 5.42
C THR A 717 -14.48 3.85 5.35
N LEU A 718 -14.66 5.08 4.84
CA LEU A 718 -15.96 5.76 4.74
C LEU A 718 -16.71 5.98 6.05
N MET A 719 -16.08 5.70 7.19
CA MET A 719 -16.63 5.85 8.53
C MET A 719 -15.55 6.30 9.50
N THR A 720 -15.96 6.97 10.59
CA THR A 720 -15.04 7.42 11.64
C THR A 720 -15.30 6.67 12.94
N PRO A 721 -14.29 6.53 13.82
CA PRO A 721 -14.48 5.91 15.14
C PRO A 721 -15.52 6.61 16.03
N MET A 722 -15.92 7.84 15.69
CA MET A 722 -16.92 8.59 16.43
C MET A 722 -18.36 8.30 15.96
N GLU A 723 -18.51 7.64 14.82
CA GLU A 723 -19.83 7.27 14.29
C GLU A 723 -20.36 6.03 15.00
N THR A 724 -21.64 6.03 15.33
CA THR A 724 -22.32 4.83 15.84
C THR A 724 -23.65 4.69 15.14
N HIS A 725 -24.05 3.47 14.81
CA HIS A 725 -25.35 3.24 14.21
C HIS A 725 -26.49 3.55 15.20
N ILE A 726 -27.13 4.71 15.04
CA ILE A 726 -28.21 5.18 15.92
C ILE A 726 -29.56 4.86 15.28
N ARG A 727 -30.25 3.88 15.86
CA ARG A 727 -31.65 3.57 15.57
C ARG A 727 -32.57 3.99 16.71
N LEU A 728 -33.56 4.83 16.44
CA LEU A 728 -34.53 5.34 17.40
C LEU A 728 -35.93 4.82 17.05
N GLY A 729 -36.57 4.14 18.01
CA GLY A 729 -37.96 3.70 17.91
C GLY A 729 -38.97 4.84 18.10
N LYS A 730 -40.25 4.49 18.25
CA LYS A 730 -41.35 5.46 18.38
C LYS A 730 -41.58 5.96 19.81
N ASP A 731 -41.15 5.24 20.85
CA ASP A 731 -41.37 5.62 22.26
C ASP A 731 -40.41 6.75 22.71
N PRO A 732 -40.91 7.95 23.08
CA PRO A 732 -40.07 9.04 23.58
C PRO A 732 -39.20 8.67 24.80
N ALA A 733 -39.70 7.84 25.72
CA ALA A 733 -38.93 7.48 26.92
C ALA A 733 -37.75 6.55 26.59
N GLU A 734 -37.97 5.56 25.72
CA GLU A 734 -36.92 4.69 25.22
C GLU A 734 -35.85 5.45 24.42
N ARG A 735 -36.27 6.36 23.53
CA ARG A 735 -35.35 7.22 22.76
C ARG A 735 -34.42 8.00 23.69
N ARG A 736 -34.99 8.66 24.71
CA ARG A 736 -34.23 9.42 25.69
C ARG A 736 -33.21 8.56 26.44
N ARG A 737 -33.62 7.38 26.92
CA ARG A 737 -32.72 6.44 27.61
C ARG A 737 -31.56 6.02 26.72
N LYS A 738 -31.84 5.72 25.45
CA LYS A 738 -30.83 5.30 24.47
C LYS A 738 -29.81 6.41 24.18
N LEU A 739 -30.28 7.63 23.90
CA LEU A 739 -29.39 8.77 23.64
C LEU A 739 -28.56 9.15 24.88
N LEU A 740 -29.14 9.12 26.08
CA LEU A 740 -28.37 9.34 27.31
C LEU A 740 -27.33 8.25 27.57
N GLY A 741 -27.67 6.99 27.29
CA GLY A 741 -26.79 5.84 27.52
C GLY A 741 -25.52 5.84 26.68
N MET A 742 -25.56 6.40 25.46
CA MET A 742 -24.39 6.49 24.58
C MET A 742 -23.55 7.76 24.75
N ARG A 743 -24.02 8.74 25.54
CA ARG A 743 -23.39 10.07 25.62
C ARG A 743 -21.92 10.00 26.03
N ASP A 744 -21.64 9.32 27.14
CA ASP A 744 -20.30 9.37 27.75
C ASP A 744 -19.29 8.59 26.91
N GLU A 745 -19.69 7.46 26.33
CA GLU A 745 -18.88 6.68 25.39
C GLU A 745 -18.53 7.50 24.12
N LYS A 746 -19.50 8.21 23.54
CA LYS A 746 -19.25 9.05 22.36
C LYS A 746 -18.32 10.21 22.64
N LEU A 747 -18.50 10.90 23.76
CA LEU A 747 -17.63 12.02 24.14
C LEU A 747 -16.20 11.55 24.44
N GLU A 748 -16.06 10.35 25.01
CA GLU A 748 -14.77 9.71 25.23
C GLU A 748 -14.09 9.28 23.92
N ALA A 749 -14.86 8.72 22.98
CA ALA A 749 -14.37 8.38 21.64
C ALA A 749 -13.83 9.62 20.90
N VAL A 750 -14.56 10.74 20.97
CA VAL A 750 -14.14 12.03 20.39
C VAL A 750 -12.87 12.55 21.06
N ARG A 751 -12.79 12.49 22.39
CA ARG A 751 -11.60 12.91 23.16
C ARG A 751 -10.37 12.14 22.70
N ARG A 752 -10.43 10.80 22.71
CA ARG A 752 -9.32 9.93 22.29
C ARG A 752 -8.94 10.18 20.84
N PHE A 753 -9.95 10.29 19.98
CA PHE A 753 -9.75 10.49 18.56
C PHE A 753 -9.03 11.82 18.27
N ILE A 754 -9.56 12.95 18.75
CA ILE A 754 -8.95 14.27 18.53
C ILE A 754 -7.57 14.36 19.16
N THR A 755 -7.37 13.77 20.34
CA THR A 755 -6.06 13.70 21.00
C THR A 755 -5.04 13.00 20.11
N LEU A 756 -5.39 11.84 19.54
CA LEU A 756 -4.53 11.11 18.63
C LEU A 756 -4.20 11.93 17.38
N GLN A 757 -5.21 12.60 16.79
CA GLN A 757 -5.03 13.44 15.60
C GLN A 757 -4.18 14.69 15.85
N THR A 758 -4.10 15.16 17.09
CA THR A 758 -3.35 16.39 17.43
C THR A 758 -1.90 16.11 17.83
N ARG A 759 -1.45 14.85 17.86
CA ARG A 759 -0.07 14.52 18.27
C ARG A 759 0.94 15.18 17.33
N GLY A 760 1.79 16.03 17.91
CA GLY A 760 2.84 16.76 17.20
C GLY A 760 2.40 18.07 16.54
N ILE A 761 1.12 18.44 16.58
CA ILE A 761 0.64 19.73 16.07
C ILE A 761 0.84 20.81 17.14
N ASP A 762 1.52 21.90 16.79
CA ASP A 762 1.69 23.05 17.67
C ASP A 762 0.34 23.79 17.85
N PRO A 763 -0.26 23.79 19.05
CA PRO A 763 -1.55 24.43 19.28
C PRO A 763 -1.51 25.96 19.17
N ALA A 764 -0.31 26.57 19.15
CA ALA A 764 -0.13 28.00 18.94
C ALA A 764 -0.16 28.40 17.45
N ARG A 765 -0.13 27.43 16.52
CA ARG A 765 -0.20 27.66 15.07
C ARG A 765 -1.55 27.20 14.52
N GLU A 766 -2.07 27.92 13.53
CA GLU A 766 -3.26 27.46 12.81
C GLU A 766 -2.91 26.25 11.96
N PHE A 767 -3.72 25.19 12.07
CA PHE A 767 -3.64 24.00 11.23
C PHE A 767 -5.00 23.74 10.60
N PHE A 768 -5.02 23.37 9.32
CA PHE A 768 -6.21 23.02 8.59
C PHE A 768 -5.92 21.91 7.57
N TYR A 769 -6.73 20.86 7.59
CA TYR A 769 -6.70 19.76 6.63
C TYR A 769 -8.11 19.50 6.13
N VAL A 770 -8.29 19.39 4.82
CA VAL A 770 -9.56 18.98 4.23
C VAL A 770 -9.34 18.03 3.05
N ASP A 771 -10.15 16.98 3.03
CA ASP A 771 -10.33 16.11 1.87
C ASP A 771 -11.80 16.02 1.46
N THR A 772 -12.06 15.92 0.17
CA THR A 772 -13.39 15.70 -0.39
C THR A 772 -13.33 14.64 -1.47
N PHE A 773 -14.28 13.70 -1.46
CA PHE A 773 -14.31 12.61 -2.43
C PHE A 773 -15.71 12.07 -2.64
N GLU A 774 -15.95 11.43 -3.79
CA GLU A 774 -17.21 10.77 -4.11
C GLU A 774 -17.02 9.24 -4.10
N ARG A 775 -17.94 8.52 -3.44
CA ARG A 775 -17.93 7.05 -3.43
C ARG A 775 -19.32 6.48 -3.15
N PHE A 776 -19.72 5.43 -3.86
CA PHE A 776 -21.02 4.76 -3.69
C PHE A 776 -22.24 5.70 -3.74
N GLY A 777 -22.23 6.68 -4.66
CA GLY A 777 -23.32 7.65 -4.81
C GLY A 777 -23.48 8.62 -3.63
N LYS A 778 -22.42 8.78 -2.82
CA LYS A 778 -22.33 9.75 -1.74
C LYS A 778 -21.11 10.64 -1.93
N PHE A 779 -21.25 11.90 -1.57
CA PHE A 779 -20.16 12.85 -1.53
C PHE A 779 -19.73 13.09 -0.08
N TYR A 780 -18.44 12.93 0.18
CA TYR A 780 -17.83 12.99 1.50
C TYR A 780 -17.00 14.25 1.64
N THR A 781 -16.99 14.83 2.83
CA THR A 781 -16.10 15.92 3.21
C THR A 781 -15.51 15.62 4.59
N VAL A 782 -14.18 15.54 4.65
CA VAL A 782 -13.40 15.36 5.88
C VAL A 782 -12.69 16.68 6.17
N ASP A 783 -12.82 17.19 7.39
CA ASP A 783 -12.19 18.44 7.81
C ASP A 783 -11.59 18.25 9.20
N PHE A 784 -10.33 18.67 9.38
CA PHE A 784 -9.68 18.77 10.67
C PHE A 784 -8.99 20.12 10.81
N SER A 785 -9.14 20.76 11.97
CA SER A 785 -8.57 22.07 12.21
C SER A 785 -8.14 22.27 13.67
N VAL A 786 -7.02 22.97 13.85
CA VAL A 786 -6.53 23.46 15.15
C VAL A 786 -6.42 24.97 15.07
N SER A 787 -7.04 25.66 16.01
CA SER A 787 -7.18 27.13 16.00
C SER A 787 -6.95 27.70 17.39
N LEU A 788 -6.26 28.83 17.49
CA LEU A 788 -6.12 29.58 18.74
C LEU A 788 -7.06 30.80 18.74
N VAL A 789 -8.03 30.81 19.66
CA VAL A 789 -8.98 31.91 19.84
C VAL A 789 -8.51 32.79 20.99
N ASN A 790 -8.03 34.00 20.69
CA ASN A 790 -7.46 34.90 21.70
C ASN A 790 -8.50 35.76 22.41
N GLY A 791 -8.37 35.94 23.72
CA GLY A 791 -9.14 36.89 24.53
C GLY A 791 -10.63 36.56 24.66
N MET A 792 -10.95 35.27 24.76
CA MET A 792 -12.24 34.70 25.18
C MET A 792 -11.97 33.51 26.10
N THR A 793 -12.94 33.16 26.95
CA THR A 793 -12.85 31.96 27.81
C THR A 793 -13.37 30.71 27.10
N VAL A 794 -13.01 29.51 27.58
CA VAL A 794 -13.52 28.23 27.06
C VAL A 794 -15.05 28.21 27.05
N ASP A 795 -15.66 28.73 28.11
CA ASP A 795 -17.12 28.79 28.27
C ASP A 795 -17.78 29.68 27.23
N GLU A 796 -17.17 30.83 26.91
CA GLU A 796 -17.69 31.74 25.89
C GLU A 796 -17.60 31.13 24.48
N VAL A 797 -16.51 30.40 24.18
CA VAL A 797 -16.36 29.71 22.90
C VAL A 797 -17.37 28.55 22.80
N ALA A 798 -17.55 27.78 23.87
CA ALA A 798 -18.52 26.70 23.94
C ALA A 798 -19.96 27.20 23.77
N GLU A 799 -20.32 28.33 24.39
CA GLU A 799 -21.64 28.97 24.27
C GLU A 799 -21.94 29.34 22.81
N VAL A 800 -20.99 29.99 22.12
CA VAL A 800 -21.18 30.41 20.71
C VAL A 800 -21.35 29.20 19.76
N ILE A 801 -20.65 28.10 20.03
CA ILE A 801 -20.80 26.85 19.26
C ILE A 801 -22.14 26.19 19.58
N GLN A 802 -22.53 26.12 20.86
CA GLN A 802 -23.80 25.54 21.30
C GLN A 802 -25.00 26.31 20.74
N ASP A 803 -24.92 27.64 20.67
CA ASP A 803 -25.95 28.49 20.07
C ASP A 803 -26.24 28.12 18.61
N GLN A 804 -25.26 27.60 17.85
CA GLN A 804 -25.50 27.13 16.47
C GLN A 804 -26.46 25.94 16.40
N PHE A 805 -26.50 25.11 17.44
CA PHE A 805 -27.35 23.93 17.51
C PHE A 805 -28.73 24.27 18.12
N VAL A 806 -28.80 25.27 19.00
CA VAL A 806 -29.99 25.58 19.80
C VAL A 806 -30.82 26.76 19.25
N VAL A 807 -30.21 27.70 18.53
CA VAL A 807 -30.91 28.92 18.09
C VAL A 807 -31.58 28.70 16.72
N PRO A 808 -32.89 28.96 16.56
CA PRO A 808 -33.62 28.67 15.32
C PRO A 808 -33.23 29.55 14.12
N ARG A 809 -32.66 30.75 14.31
CA ARG A 809 -32.31 31.68 13.22
C ARG A 809 -31.06 32.52 13.52
N ASP A 810 -30.25 32.73 12.49
CA ASP A 810 -29.33 33.87 12.27
C ASP A 810 -27.93 33.91 12.92
N GLY A 811 -27.08 32.96 12.53
CA GLY A 811 -25.62 33.12 12.67
C GLY A 811 -24.85 32.53 11.49
N VAL A 812 -24.28 31.34 11.70
CA VAL A 812 -23.43 30.66 10.71
C VAL A 812 -24.17 30.31 9.43
N SER A 813 -25.42 29.82 9.51
CA SER A 813 -26.22 29.51 8.32
C SER A 813 -26.39 30.74 7.41
N ARG A 814 -26.57 31.94 7.95
CA ARG A 814 -26.72 33.18 7.17
C ARG A 814 -25.41 33.58 6.49
N LEU A 815 -24.29 33.49 7.21
CA LEU A 815 -22.94 33.72 6.67
C LEU A 815 -22.58 32.73 5.55
N LEU A 816 -23.10 31.50 5.64
CA LEU A 816 -22.96 30.48 4.62
C LEU A 816 -23.98 30.60 3.48
N GLY A 817 -24.90 31.58 3.51
CA GLY A 817 -25.96 31.75 2.51
C GLY A 817 -27.00 30.61 2.51
N CYS A 818 -27.27 30.01 3.67
CA CYS A 818 -28.29 28.98 3.89
C CYS A 818 -29.51 29.57 4.62
N VAL A 819 -30.71 29.10 4.26
CA VAL A 819 -31.90 29.25 5.11
C VAL A 819 -32.15 27.92 5.82
N SER A 820 -31.89 27.85 7.13
CA SER A 820 -32.04 26.64 7.93
C SER A 820 -33.29 26.73 8.82
N ASN A 821 -34.13 25.69 8.79
CA ASN A 821 -35.22 25.46 9.73
C ASN A 821 -34.84 24.30 10.65
N ARG A 822 -35.02 24.47 11.96
CA ARG A 822 -34.69 23.47 12.98
C ARG A 822 -35.94 23.03 13.74
N GLU A 823 -36.07 21.73 13.94
CA GLU A 823 -37.11 21.10 14.75
C GLU A 823 -36.45 20.25 15.83
N TYR A 824 -36.85 20.47 17.09
CA TYR A 824 -36.29 19.79 18.25
C TYR A 824 -37.22 18.66 18.68
N PHE A 825 -36.66 17.47 18.88
CA PHE A 825 -37.45 16.28 19.22
C PHE A 825 -37.22 15.82 20.65
N ASP A 826 -35.98 15.86 21.13
CA ASP A 826 -35.64 15.52 22.51
C ASP A 826 -34.39 16.28 22.95
N GLY A 827 -34.23 16.46 24.25
CA GLY A 827 -33.06 17.12 24.79
C GLY A 827 -33.14 17.33 26.28
N VAL A 828 -31.98 17.28 26.91
CA VAL A 828 -31.76 17.77 28.26
C VAL A 828 -30.68 18.83 28.14
N VAL A 829 -31.06 20.08 28.42
CA VAL A 829 -30.17 21.25 28.36
C VAL A 829 -28.87 20.91 29.10
N GLU A 830 -27.72 21.17 28.47
CA GLU A 830 -26.34 20.83 28.92
C GLU A 830 -25.92 19.35 28.82
N LYS A 831 -26.80 18.39 28.48
CA LYS A 831 -26.43 16.98 28.30
C LYS A 831 -26.48 16.51 26.86
N PHE A 832 -27.62 16.70 26.19
CA PHE A 832 -27.78 16.35 24.79
C PHE A 832 -28.94 17.10 24.13
N LEU A 833 -28.90 17.20 22.81
CA LEU A 833 -29.93 17.80 21.97
C LEU A 833 -30.14 16.95 20.71
N HIS A 834 -31.35 16.44 20.50
CA HIS A 834 -31.74 15.72 19.28
C HIS A 834 -32.60 16.64 18.41
N ALA A 835 -32.10 16.95 17.21
CA ALA A 835 -32.74 17.91 16.31
C ALA A 835 -32.68 17.46 14.85
N ARG A 836 -33.74 17.80 14.11
CA ARG A 836 -33.77 17.78 12.65
C ARG A 836 -33.56 19.17 12.09
N THR A 837 -32.66 19.28 11.13
CA THR A 837 -32.36 20.51 10.41
C THR A 837 -32.67 20.33 8.93
N VAL A 838 -33.44 21.26 8.36
CA VAL A 838 -33.75 21.34 6.93
C VAL A 838 -33.17 22.64 6.39
N GLU A 839 -32.29 22.56 5.41
CA GLU A 839 -31.55 23.70 4.89
C GLU A 839 -31.82 23.89 3.40
N ARG A 840 -32.15 25.12 2.99
CA ARG A 840 -32.15 25.56 1.60
C ARG A 840 -30.77 26.12 1.26
N VAL A 841 -30.15 25.55 0.23
CA VAL A 841 -28.82 25.88 -0.30
C VAL A 841 -29.00 26.41 -1.72
N ASP A 842 -28.71 27.69 -1.94
CA ASP A 842 -28.73 28.26 -3.29
C ASP A 842 -27.49 27.82 -4.09
N VAL A 843 -27.70 27.44 -5.37
CA VAL A 843 -26.68 26.88 -6.27
C VAL A 843 -26.55 27.77 -7.52
N PRO A 844 -25.34 28.23 -7.90
CA PRO A 844 -25.13 28.99 -9.13
C PRO A 844 -25.31 28.11 -10.39
N LEU A 845 -25.99 28.59 -11.43
CA LEU A 845 -26.09 27.95 -12.75
C LEU A 845 -25.42 28.83 -13.83
N CYS A 846 -24.78 28.20 -14.82
CA CYS A 846 -24.23 28.88 -16.00
C CYS A 846 -25.31 29.04 -17.08
N SER A 847 -25.36 30.25 -17.66
CA SER A 847 -26.17 30.68 -18.81
C SER A 847 -27.69 30.50 -18.70
N GLY A 848 -28.37 31.58 -18.27
CA GLY A 848 -29.83 31.72 -18.41
C GLY A 848 -30.59 32.07 -17.13
N GLY A 849 -30.28 33.20 -16.48
CA GLY A 849 -31.21 33.99 -15.65
C GLY A 849 -31.76 33.44 -14.32
N ASP A 850 -31.98 32.13 -14.15
CA ASP A 850 -32.67 31.58 -12.97
C ASP A 850 -31.72 30.89 -11.97
N ARG A 851 -31.87 31.24 -10.67
CA ARG A 851 -31.10 30.65 -9.56
C ARG A 851 -31.69 29.30 -9.17
N GLY A 852 -30.89 28.23 -9.25
CA GLY A 852 -31.24 26.92 -8.72
C GLY A 852 -31.06 26.85 -7.19
N PHE A 853 -31.80 25.96 -6.53
CA PHE A 853 -31.58 25.67 -5.11
C PHE A 853 -31.74 24.17 -4.81
N VAL A 854 -31.07 23.70 -3.77
CA VAL A 854 -31.20 22.34 -3.22
C VAL A 854 -31.68 22.44 -1.78
N VAL A 855 -32.57 21.53 -1.39
CA VAL A 855 -32.99 21.37 0.00
C VAL A 855 -32.34 20.12 0.57
N GLN A 856 -31.59 20.27 1.65
CA GLN A 856 -30.95 19.18 2.36
C GLN A 856 -31.55 19.00 3.76
N GLU A 857 -31.48 17.78 4.28
CA GLU A 857 -32.01 17.39 5.58
C GLU A 857 -30.97 16.60 6.37
N SER A 858 -30.82 16.95 7.65
CA SER A 858 -29.94 16.27 8.61
C SER A 858 -30.71 16.02 9.89
N ASN A 859 -30.66 14.79 10.41
CA ASN A 859 -31.19 14.42 11.72
C ASN A 859 -30.02 14.00 12.60
N ALA A 860 -29.73 14.76 13.65
CA ALA A 860 -28.51 14.60 14.43
C ALA A 860 -28.73 14.80 15.93
N VAL A 861 -27.89 14.14 16.72
CA VAL A 861 -27.80 14.31 18.17
C VAL A 861 -26.48 14.98 18.55
N PHE A 862 -26.59 16.00 19.39
CA PHE A 862 -25.47 16.75 19.93
C PHE A 862 -25.24 16.42 21.41
N TYR A 863 -23.99 16.27 21.83
CA TYR A 863 -23.57 15.99 23.20
C TYR A 863 -22.48 16.96 23.66
N LEU A 864 -22.43 17.25 24.97
CA LEU A 864 -21.40 18.09 25.59
C LEU A 864 -21.03 17.56 26.97
N LYS A 865 -19.73 17.57 27.31
CA LYS A 865 -19.23 17.31 28.67
C LYS A 865 -17.95 18.10 28.92
N ARG A 866 -17.77 18.55 30.18
CA ARG A 866 -16.51 19.07 30.71
C ARG A 866 -15.83 17.98 31.51
N PHE A 867 -14.55 17.72 31.21
CA PHE A 867 -13.69 16.79 31.92
C PHE A 867 -12.77 17.60 32.82
N ALA A 868 -12.70 17.23 34.11
CA ALA A 868 -11.82 17.89 35.06
C ALA A 868 -10.36 17.62 34.69
N ALA A 869 -9.45 18.56 34.98
CA ALA A 869 -8.02 18.41 34.64
C ALA A 869 -7.36 17.10 35.16
N GLY A 870 -7.85 16.51 36.26
CA GLY A 870 -7.37 15.23 36.80
C GLY A 870 -8.00 13.97 36.20
N GLU A 871 -9.03 14.10 35.35
CA GLU A 871 -9.63 13.00 34.57
C GLU A 871 -8.95 12.81 33.21
N VAL A 872 -8.02 13.70 32.86
CA VAL A 872 -7.33 13.77 31.57
C VAL A 872 -5.84 13.49 31.80
N ASP A 873 -5.26 12.59 31.01
CA ASP A 873 -3.84 12.24 31.13
C ASP A 873 -2.96 13.47 30.85
N HIS A 874 -1.93 13.69 31.68
CA HIS A 874 -1.00 14.82 31.58
C HIS A 874 -0.24 14.88 30.24
N THR A 875 -0.22 13.77 29.48
CA THR A 875 0.35 13.70 28.13
C THR A 875 -0.60 14.21 27.04
N GLU A 876 -1.87 14.47 27.34
CA GLU A 876 -2.87 14.97 26.40
C GLU A 876 -2.91 16.49 26.33
N GLY A 877 -1.89 17.11 25.75
CA GLY A 877 -1.84 18.55 25.49
C GLY A 877 -0.42 19.12 25.46
N SER A 878 -0.29 20.36 25.01
CA SER A 878 0.98 21.09 25.15
C SER A 878 1.21 21.50 26.61
N PRO A 879 2.47 21.62 27.08
CA PRO A 879 2.79 22.15 28.42
C PRO A 879 2.21 23.54 28.72
N ARG A 880 1.71 24.25 27.70
CA ARG A 880 1.08 25.57 27.79
C ARG A 880 -0.44 25.54 27.80
N GLU A 881 -1.05 24.36 27.79
CA GLU A 881 -2.49 24.16 27.92
C GLU A 881 -2.85 23.71 29.33
N GLU A 882 -3.78 24.41 29.97
CA GLU A 882 -4.10 24.23 31.39
C GLU A 882 -5.61 24.05 31.62
N GLY A 883 -5.98 23.50 32.77
CA GLY A 883 -7.37 23.40 33.23
C GLY A 883 -8.21 22.31 32.53
N ASP A 884 -9.52 22.45 32.71
CA ASP A 884 -10.55 21.50 32.26
C ASP A 884 -10.65 21.42 30.73
N LEU A 885 -11.00 20.23 30.23
CA LEU A 885 -11.20 19.96 28.81
C LEU A 885 -12.70 19.92 28.50
N THR A 886 -13.17 20.79 27.61
CA THR A 886 -14.55 20.72 27.12
C THR A 886 -14.59 19.93 25.81
N VAL A 887 -15.44 18.91 25.76
CA VAL A 887 -15.64 18.07 24.56
C VAL A 887 -17.08 18.17 24.10
N MET A 888 -17.26 18.40 22.80
CA MET A 888 -18.55 18.51 22.13
C MET A 888 -18.59 17.53 20.95
N MET A 889 -19.73 16.89 20.72
CA MET A 889 -19.91 15.91 19.65
C MET A 889 -21.27 16.08 18.98
N SER A 890 -21.33 15.90 17.67
CA SER A 890 -22.57 15.70 16.92
C SER A 890 -22.46 14.40 16.12
N ASP A 891 -23.49 13.55 16.17
CA ASP A 891 -23.60 12.37 15.30
C ASP A 891 -24.98 12.32 14.63
N PHE A 892 -25.08 11.71 13.46
CA PHE A 892 -26.35 11.56 12.76
C PHE A 892 -27.17 10.37 13.27
N VAL A 893 -28.48 10.44 13.11
CA VAL A 893 -29.40 9.33 13.38
C VAL A 893 -29.59 8.55 12.09
N ASP A 894 -29.28 7.25 12.09
CA ASP A 894 -29.40 6.40 10.90
C ASP A 894 -30.85 6.09 10.56
N VAL A 895 -31.62 5.71 11.59
CA VAL A 895 -33.01 5.27 11.49
C VAL A 895 -33.80 5.92 12.61
N ASP A 896 -34.79 6.72 12.24
CA ASP A 896 -35.73 7.33 13.17
C ASP A 896 -37.15 6.93 12.78
N GLU A 897 -37.74 6.00 13.53
CA GLU A 897 -39.08 5.47 13.23
C GLU A 897 -40.21 6.47 13.51
N LEU A 898 -39.94 7.50 14.33
CA LEU A 898 -40.89 8.57 14.64
C LEU A 898 -40.80 9.72 13.62
N HIS A 899 -39.58 10.01 13.16
CA HIS A 899 -39.28 11.08 12.19
C HIS A 899 -38.44 10.53 11.01
N PRO A 900 -39.04 9.68 10.14
CA PRO A 900 -38.30 9.00 9.08
C PRO A 900 -37.77 9.96 8.02
N TYR A 901 -36.60 9.63 7.45
CA TYR A 901 -36.03 10.36 6.33
C TYR A 901 -36.88 10.21 5.06
N HIS A 902 -37.08 11.33 4.35
CA HIS A 902 -37.78 11.36 3.07
C HIS A 902 -36.81 11.64 1.91
N SER A 903 -36.01 10.63 1.53
CA SER A 903 -34.95 10.72 0.51
C SER A 903 -35.42 11.16 -0.89
N HIS A 904 -36.71 10.98 -1.21
CA HIS A 904 -37.29 11.33 -2.51
C HIS A 904 -37.56 12.84 -2.68
N ARG A 905 -37.54 13.65 -1.60
CA ARG A 905 -37.82 15.10 -1.66
C ARG A 905 -36.60 15.98 -1.33
N ARG A 906 -35.66 15.47 -0.53
CA ARG A 906 -34.56 16.25 0.03
C ARG A 906 -33.26 15.44 0.02
N LEU A 907 -32.14 16.15 -0.13
CA LEU A 907 -30.82 15.57 -0.04
C LEU A 907 -30.51 15.19 1.42
N ARG A 908 -30.25 13.91 1.71
CA ARG A 908 -29.85 13.49 3.06
C ARG A 908 -28.39 13.90 3.32
N LYS A 909 -28.16 14.54 4.46
CA LYS A 909 -26.85 14.99 4.96
C LYS A 909 -26.58 14.39 6.34
N ASP A 910 -25.66 13.43 6.39
CA ASP A 910 -25.19 12.82 7.62
C ASP A 910 -23.96 13.59 8.12
N ILE A 911 -23.94 13.98 9.40
CA ILE A 911 -22.93 14.87 9.98
C ILE A 911 -22.40 14.27 11.27
N SER A 912 -21.08 14.07 11.29
CA SER A 912 -20.32 13.57 12.44
C SER A 912 -19.23 14.58 12.77
N VAL A 913 -19.32 15.26 13.92
CA VAL A 913 -18.41 16.38 14.27
C VAL A 913 -17.95 16.24 15.71
N GLY A 914 -16.65 16.27 15.94
CA GLY A 914 -16.03 16.33 17.27
C GLY A 914 -15.30 17.65 17.48
N ILE A 915 -15.43 18.26 18.66
CA ILE A 915 -14.73 19.49 19.03
C ILE A 915 -14.15 19.34 20.44
N THR A 916 -12.90 19.75 20.64
CA THR A 916 -12.32 19.93 21.97
C THR A 916 -11.85 21.37 22.16
N LEU A 917 -12.06 21.90 23.37
CA LEU A 917 -11.68 23.24 23.78
C LEU A 917 -10.86 23.17 25.06
N ARG A 918 -9.70 23.83 25.07
CA ARG A 918 -8.84 23.93 26.25
C ARG A 918 -8.19 25.31 26.35
N ARG A 919 -7.96 25.77 27.58
CA ARG A 919 -7.28 27.05 27.86
C ARG A 919 -5.81 26.96 27.47
N HIS A 920 -5.26 28.01 26.90
CA HIS A 920 -3.86 28.12 26.49
C HIS A 920 -3.25 29.45 26.93
N ILE A 921 -2.02 29.41 27.45
CA ILE A 921 -1.26 30.59 27.88
C ILE A 921 -0.06 30.76 26.95
N GLY A 922 -0.11 31.78 26.09
CA GLY A 922 0.93 32.08 25.12
C GLY A 922 2.17 32.77 25.72
N PRO A 923 3.30 32.81 24.98
CA PRO A 923 4.50 33.54 25.40
C PRO A 923 4.18 35.04 25.50
N GLY A 924 4.32 35.60 26.72
CA GLY A 924 3.90 36.97 27.06
C GLY A 924 2.64 37.07 27.93
N GLY A 925 2.04 35.94 28.36
CA GLY A 925 0.91 35.92 29.29
C GLY A 925 -0.46 36.17 28.64
N ILE A 926 -0.53 36.14 27.29
CA ILE A 926 -1.79 36.31 26.55
C ILE A 926 -2.61 35.02 26.65
N GLU A 927 -3.81 35.13 27.20
CA GLU A 927 -4.75 34.01 27.36
C GLU A 927 -5.60 33.79 26.10
N GLY A 928 -5.70 32.52 25.70
CA GLY A 928 -6.53 32.07 24.58
C GLY A 928 -7.12 30.68 24.79
N VAL A 929 -7.93 30.24 23.82
CA VAL A 929 -8.56 28.91 23.79
C VAL A 929 -8.10 28.17 22.55
N VAL A 930 -7.52 26.98 22.74
CA VAL A 930 -7.19 26.08 21.64
C VAL A 930 -8.44 25.29 21.31
N MET A 931 -8.93 25.47 20.09
CA MET A 931 -10.07 24.76 19.53
C MET A 931 -9.57 23.76 18.49
N ARG A 932 -9.83 22.47 18.74
CA ARG A 932 -9.58 21.39 17.79
C ARG A 932 -10.90 20.85 17.30
N ARG A 933 -11.09 20.79 15.99
CA ARG A 933 -12.34 20.35 15.36
C ARG A 933 -12.04 19.29 14.32
N PHE A 934 -12.80 18.20 14.36
CA PHE A 934 -12.91 17.25 13.26
C PHE A 934 -14.36 17.21 12.77
N SER A 935 -14.56 17.10 11.46
CA SER A 935 -15.86 16.98 10.81
C SER A 935 -15.80 15.94 9.70
N PHE A 936 -16.79 15.06 9.64
CA PHE A 936 -17.01 14.11 8.57
C PHE A 936 -18.47 14.18 8.12
N VAL A 937 -18.68 14.60 6.87
CA VAL A 937 -20.02 14.88 6.33
C VAL A 937 -20.27 14.04 5.10
N LYS A 938 -21.42 13.35 5.05
CA LYS A 938 -21.85 12.50 3.93
C LYS A 938 -23.13 13.06 3.31
N HIS A 939 -23.09 13.43 2.04
CA HIS A 939 -24.26 13.83 1.26
C HIS A 939 -24.70 12.66 0.38
N HIS A 940 -25.94 12.18 0.53
CA HIS A 940 -26.47 11.04 -0.23
C HIS A 940 -27.10 11.51 -1.53
N LEU A 941 -26.34 11.44 -2.63
CA LEU A 941 -26.73 12.02 -3.93
C LEU A 941 -27.69 11.14 -4.76
N GLN A 942 -27.93 9.89 -4.30
CA GLN A 942 -28.62 8.71 -4.87
C GLN A 942 -29.51 8.81 -6.14
N HIS A 943 -30.08 9.96 -6.51
CA HIS A 943 -30.91 10.14 -7.73
C HIS A 943 -30.69 11.45 -8.51
N ARG A 944 -29.69 12.26 -8.18
CA ARG A 944 -29.40 13.52 -8.90
C ARG A 944 -28.01 13.43 -9.53
N MET A 945 -27.90 13.73 -10.82
CA MET A 945 -26.59 13.88 -11.47
C MET A 945 -25.73 14.85 -10.65
N SER A 946 -24.57 14.40 -10.19
CA SER A 946 -23.59 15.21 -9.47
C SER A 946 -23.00 16.25 -10.42
N THR A 947 -23.67 17.38 -10.60
CA THR A 947 -23.08 18.49 -11.35
C THR A 947 -21.90 19.03 -10.52
N PRO A 948 -20.73 19.31 -11.14
CA PRO A 948 -19.57 19.84 -10.43
C PRO A 948 -19.89 21.09 -9.59
N HIS A 949 -20.82 21.92 -10.07
CA HIS A 949 -21.31 23.12 -9.38
C HIS A 949 -22.05 22.81 -8.06
N LEU A 950 -22.88 21.76 -8.03
CA LEU A 950 -23.57 21.34 -6.81
C LEU A 950 -22.57 20.79 -5.79
N VAL A 951 -21.66 19.93 -6.23
CA VAL A 951 -20.61 19.33 -5.39
C VAL A 951 -19.72 20.43 -4.79
N HIS A 952 -19.27 21.36 -5.62
CA HIS A 952 -18.47 22.52 -5.18
C HIS A 952 -19.24 23.40 -4.18
N THR A 953 -20.52 23.67 -4.43
CA THR A 953 -21.35 24.49 -3.52
C THR A 953 -21.50 23.83 -2.15
N LEU A 954 -21.69 22.51 -2.11
CA LEU A 954 -21.82 21.75 -0.86
C LEU A 954 -20.48 21.65 -0.11
N SER A 955 -19.37 21.38 -0.80
CA SER A 955 -18.04 21.29 -0.17
C SER A 955 -17.57 22.62 0.40
N THR A 956 -17.69 23.72 -0.36
CA THR A 956 -17.29 25.06 0.09
C THR A 956 -18.03 25.50 1.35
N ARG A 957 -19.29 25.09 1.53
CA ARG A 957 -20.05 25.44 2.74
C ARG A 957 -19.60 24.66 3.98
N VAL A 958 -19.19 23.40 3.81
CA VAL A 958 -18.60 22.62 4.91
C VAL A 958 -17.24 23.22 5.32
N LEU A 959 -16.43 23.63 4.34
CA LEU A 959 -15.16 24.32 4.53
C LEU A 959 -15.32 25.63 5.31
N LEU A 960 -16.22 26.50 4.85
CA LEU A 960 -16.42 27.83 5.41
C LEU A 960 -17.11 27.82 6.78
N TRP A 961 -17.67 26.70 7.23
CA TRP A 961 -18.35 26.62 8.52
C TRP A 961 -17.45 27.00 9.68
N GLY A 962 -16.19 26.52 9.69
CA GLY A 962 -15.22 26.86 10.73
C GLY A 962 -14.90 28.35 10.78
N GLN A 963 -14.74 28.98 9.61
CA GLN A 963 -14.52 30.42 9.51
C GLN A 963 -15.74 31.23 9.94
N ALA A 964 -16.94 30.80 9.56
CA ALA A 964 -18.19 31.45 9.96
C ALA A 964 -18.38 31.39 11.49
N VAL A 965 -18.05 30.26 12.13
CA VAL A 965 -18.04 30.15 13.60
C VAL A 965 -17.03 31.12 14.22
N ARG A 966 -15.79 31.20 13.69
CA ARG A 966 -14.79 32.17 14.15
C ARG A 966 -15.27 33.62 13.99
N LEU A 967 -15.97 33.96 12.90
CA LEU A 967 -16.57 35.27 12.71
C LEU A 967 -17.68 35.55 13.74
N CYS A 968 -18.54 34.58 14.04
CA CYS A 968 -19.53 34.72 15.11
C CYS A 968 -18.88 34.89 16.49
N ILE A 969 -17.79 34.17 16.76
CA ILE A 969 -16.97 34.31 17.98
C ILE A 969 -16.38 35.73 18.05
N ALA A 970 -15.80 36.23 16.95
CA ALA A 970 -15.22 37.57 16.87
C ALA A 970 -16.29 38.68 17.00
N GLU A 971 -17.46 38.49 16.41
CA GLU A 971 -18.58 39.42 16.49
C GLU A 971 -19.16 39.46 17.92
N ARG A 972 -19.31 38.31 18.59
CA ARG A 972 -19.70 38.23 20.01
C ARG A 972 -18.69 38.98 20.90
N ARG A 973 -17.39 38.85 20.59
CA ARG A 973 -16.31 39.59 21.26
C ARG A 973 -16.40 41.10 21.00
N ARG A 974 -16.70 41.52 19.77
CA ARG A 974 -16.89 42.94 19.38
C ARG A 974 -18.10 43.56 20.07
N GLN A 975 -19.24 42.88 20.05
CA GLN A 975 -20.47 43.31 20.71
C GLN A 975 -20.29 43.47 22.23
N LYS A 976 -19.48 42.62 22.87
CA LYS A 976 -19.09 42.81 24.29
C LYS A 976 -18.16 44.01 24.53
N ARG A 977 -17.29 44.36 23.56
CA ARG A 977 -16.37 45.53 23.66
C ARG A 977 -17.08 46.86 23.41
N GLU A 978 -18.05 46.89 22.50
CA GLU A 978 -18.77 48.11 22.09
C GLU A 978 -20.05 48.37 22.92
N ALA A 979 -20.51 47.42 23.74
CA ALA A 979 -21.68 47.61 24.60
C ALA A 979 -21.36 48.55 25.79
N PRO A 980 -22.16 49.63 26.00
CA PRO A 980 -22.22 50.28 27.30
C PRO A 980 -22.60 49.22 28.33
N LYS A 981 -21.99 49.25 29.53
CA LYS A 981 -22.32 48.37 30.66
C LYS A 981 -23.81 48.49 31.04
N ARG A 982 -24.72 47.86 30.28
CA ARG A 982 -26.11 47.54 30.63
C ARG A 982 -26.75 46.72 29.51
N VAL A 983 -27.25 45.55 29.93
CA VAL A 983 -28.19 44.66 29.24
C VAL A 983 -27.60 43.72 28.18
N TRP A 984 -26.99 42.62 28.65
CA TRP A 984 -27.31 41.28 28.14
C TRP A 984 -27.43 40.33 29.34
N ASN A 985 -28.61 40.37 29.96
CA ASN A 985 -29.07 39.38 30.91
C ASN A 985 -30.60 39.25 30.71
N THR A 986 -31.01 38.92 29.49
CA THR A 986 -32.44 38.75 29.16
C THR A 986 -32.75 37.50 28.37
N HIS A 987 -31.85 36.51 28.32
CA HIS A 987 -32.26 35.11 28.20
C HIS A 987 -31.74 34.35 29.43
N LYS A 988 -32.37 34.58 30.59
CA LYS A 988 -32.48 33.49 31.56
C LYS A 988 -33.26 32.40 30.84
N PHE A 989 -32.57 31.36 30.39
CA PHE A 989 -33.19 30.16 29.82
C PHE A 989 -34.28 29.67 30.80
N PRO A 990 -35.50 29.35 30.33
CA PRO A 990 -36.49 28.73 31.19
C PRO A 990 -35.91 27.39 31.66
N ARG A 991 -35.64 27.28 32.96
CA ARG A 991 -35.45 25.97 33.60
C ARG A 991 -36.71 25.15 33.31
N THR A 992 -36.50 23.92 32.84
CA THR A 992 -37.51 22.89 32.54
C THR A 992 -38.47 23.18 31.39
N TYR A 993 -38.17 22.65 30.19
CA TYR A 993 -39.22 22.24 29.26
C TYR A 993 -39.68 20.82 29.63
N ARG A 994 -40.87 20.70 30.25
CA ARG A 994 -41.66 19.46 30.15
C ARG A 994 -42.24 19.44 28.73
N VAL A 995 -41.72 18.55 27.88
CA VAL A 995 -42.30 18.28 26.57
C VAL A 995 -43.56 17.45 26.79
N THR A 996 -44.74 18.06 26.64
CA THR A 996 -46.02 17.36 26.51
C THR A 996 -46.16 16.87 25.06
N PRO A 997 -46.53 15.61 24.81
CA PRO A 997 -46.66 15.08 23.45
C PRO A 997 -47.88 15.72 22.75
N THR A 998 -47.67 16.39 21.62
CA THR A 998 -48.74 16.94 20.79
C THR A 998 -49.33 15.85 19.89
N GLN A 999 -50.66 15.72 19.92
CA GLN A 999 -51.45 14.84 19.06
C GLN A 999 -51.38 15.23 17.57
N PRO A 1000 -51.60 14.28 16.64
CA PRO A 1000 -51.51 14.54 15.20
C PRO A 1000 -52.78 15.26 14.69
N GLN A 1001 -52.63 16.43 14.10
CA GLN A 1001 -53.71 17.09 13.34
C GLN A 1001 -53.74 16.61 11.88
N SER A 1002 -54.97 16.42 11.40
CA SER A 1002 -55.37 15.79 10.14
C SER A 1002 -55.03 16.60 8.88
N ARG A 1003 -54.80 15.85 7.79
CA ARG A 1003 -54.67 16.30 6.40
C ARG A 1003 -55.80 17.25 5.97
N THR A 1004 -55.45 18.31 5.25
CA THR A 1004 -56.31 18.94 4.25
C THR A 1004 -55.55 19.07 2.93
N ALA A 1005 -56.23 18.59 1.89
CA ALA A 1005 -55.81 18.62 0.49
C ALA A 1005 -56.08 20.00 -0.12
N CYS A 1006 -55.25 20.39 -1.09
CA CYS A 1006 -55.67 21.27 -2.18
C CYS A 1006 -55.09 20.72 -3.48
N ALA A 1007 -56.00 20.34 -4.37
CA ALA A 1007 -55.78 20.01 -5.76
C ALA A 1007 -56.07 21.25 -6.63
N GLY A 1008 -55.40 21.34 -7.78
CA GLY A 1008 -56.03 21.77 -9.04
C GLY A 1008 -55.77 23.19 -9.58
N ALA A 1009 -55.29 23.22 -10.84
CA ALA A 1009 -55.36 24.28 -11.86
C ALA A 1009 -54.51 25.55 -11.63
N ASP A 1010 -53.75 26.10 -12.58
CA ASP A 1010 -53.86 26.13 -14.05
C ASP A 1010 -52.47 26.38 -14.68
N MET A 1011 -52.19 25.79 -15.84
CA MET A 1011 -51.56 26.46 -16.99
C MET A 1011 -51.61 25.53 -18.22
N SER A 1012 -52.46 25.91 -19.16
CA SER A 1012 -52.62 25.41 -20.51
C SER A 1012 -51.49 25.85 -21.46
N ASN A 1013 -50.73 24.90 -22.01
CA ASN A 1013 -50.52 24.62 -23.44
C ASN A 1013 -49.30 23.72 -23.64
#